data_AF-A0AAN4PE36-F1
#
_entry.id   AF-A0AAN4PE36-F1
#
_cell.length_a   1.000
_cell.length_b   1.000
_cell.length_c   1.000
_cell.angle_alpha   90.00
_cell.angle_beta   90.00
_cell.angle_gamma   90.00
#
_symmetry.space_group_name_H-M   'P 1'
#
loop_
_entity.id
_entity.type
_entity.pdbx_description
1 polymer ?
#
loop_
_entity_poly.entity_id
_entity_poly.type
_entity_poly.pdbx_seq_one_letter_code
_entity_poly.pdbx_strand_id
1 'polypeptide(L)'
;MAPRILSHSDYTVAWICALPLETAAAKVMLDEVHASLSQPKTDHNVYTLGNVGGHNVVVACLPIGVYGTVSASTVVSHMVSTYPNIQFGLMVGIGGGVPSKSADIRLGDVVVSKPTATSGGVIQYDYGKTLRGGHFQRTGSLNKPPPILLKGVAQLESDHMTGKNLVSRIIGDALQKEEIRRKFSRPECDWLFQPTYDHEGKEANCSACDQEQLVARPPRTTAEPYIHYGLIASGDQVIKDAGTRDFIARKEDILCFEMEAAGLMDELPSLVIRGICDYCDSHKNKQWQEYAALVAVAYAKALLSQVPTSYPGNELGASKKPVWMVPFRKNSRFVGREEEIGKIEGLIMQQDSPGRIAICGLGGVGKTQIALELAYRMRNRDPECSVLWISCTSYESVEQAYMSIALKLGITDPKPAEVKQQVKVHLSQGSTARWLLIFDNADDMEMWKMADFLPESERGHILFTTRTRQVAVRLASSHVIMISEPDAETAVEILRRSLITRDLLNDREAAIALLKELACLPLAIAQAAAYINENDIRLSAYTTLLHESEPDVIELLSEDFGDEGRYKDIQNPVATTWWISFQQIQQLNPTAIDYLLFMACINHRHIPQSLLPQTTSSKKRTDAIGLLKAFSFVNEEGKACSLNIHRLVHLATRNWMRKNQLFSQQILKTADRLSEAFPNNYHTNRELWREYLPHVLSLTEEAEFQEEEEKYVDMIDKIGDCLRSDGRSKEAADQILQVLKIRKQVLGPEHPKTLTSMADMVSTYLSQGRWTEAEKLAVEVLSIRERVLGSEHPDTLGSMSGLAATYLHQGRWKDAEKLQEQVMEICKQVLGLEDPRTLTSIVNLASSYQIQGRWKEAEVLKLEVVERRKQALGPEHPETLNSMSHLATTYLCQRRWKEAEELNVEVTRIQKQVLGPEHPDTLFSMGNLASICWKQGRWKEAEVLEMQVMERRKQVLGPEHPDTLFSMANLASFWKSQGKTQAASALLKQCLALQMKVLGPDHPDTLSASRLFGKWTKEDRPC
;
A
#
# COMPACT_ATOMS: atom_id res chain seq x y z
N MET A 1 -31.87 -51.44 44.60
CA MET A 1 -31.60 -50.09 44.04
C MET A 1 -32.67 -49.81 43.01
N ALA A 2 -33.36 -48.67 43.09
CA ALA A 2 -34.30 -48.25 42.05
C ALA A 2 -33.52 -48.02 40.73
N PRO A 3 -34.09 -48.36 39.56
CA PRO A 3 -33.43 -48.10 38.29
C PRO A 3 -33.15 -46.60 38.16
N ARG A 4 -31.90 -46.23 37.90
CA ARG A 4 -31.48 -44.84 37.70
C ARG A 4 -32.22 -44.33 36.47
N ILE A 5 -33.08 -43.33 36.62
CA ILE A 5 -33.79 -42.72 35.49
C ILE A 5 -32.76 -41.92 34.71
N LEU A 6 -32.41 -42.38 33.51
CA LEU A 6 -31.48 -41.71 32.61
C LEU A 6 -32.23 -40.65 31.79
N SER A 7 -31.59 -39.51 31.61
CA SER A 7 -32.02 -38.36 30.81
C SER A 7 -31.12 -38.18 29.59
N HIS A 8 -31.48 -37.28 28.67
CA HIS A 8 -30.65 -36.97 27.50
C HIS A 8 -29.25 -36.48 27.87
N SER A 9 -29.12 -35.79 29.01
CA SER A 9 -27.86 -35.27 29.53
C SER A 9 -26.94 -36.34 30.13
N ASP A 10 -27.43 -37.56 30.34
CA ASP A 10 -26.61 -38.65 30.90
C ASP A 10 -25.75 -39.37 29.84
N TYR A 11 -25.96 -39.07 28.55
CA TYR A 11 -25.23 -39.69 27.44
C TYR A 11 -24.08 -38.80 26.99
N THR A 12 -22.89 -39.39 26.90
CA THR A 12 -21.64 -38.65 26.70
C THR A 12 -20.86 -39.07 25.46
N VAL A 13 -21.27 -40.14 24.79
CA VAL A 13 -20.57 -40.68 23.62
C VAL A 13 -21.54 -40.89 22.46
N ALA A 14 -21.24 -40.31 21.31
CA ALA A 14 -21.94 -40.62 20.06
C ALA A 14 -21.30 -41.82 19.38
N TRP A 15 -22.10 -42.76 18.90
CA TRP A 15 -21.66 -43.90 18.11
C TRP A 15 -22.43 -43.92 16.79
N ILE A 16 -21.75 -43.57 15.69
CA ILE A 16 -22.37 -43.41 14.38
C ILE A 16 -21.98 -44.59 13.49
N CYS A 17 -22.99 -45.22 12.89
CA CYS A 17 -22.86 -46.30 11.92
C CYS A 17 -23.51 -45.89 10.59
N ALA A 18 -22.87 -46.22 9.47
CA ALA A 18 -23.38 -45.96 8.13
C ALA A 18 -24.42 -47.01 7.70
N LEU A 19 -24.25 -48.26 8.12
CA LEU A 19 -25.05 -49.40 7.65
C LEU A 19 -25.82 -50.12 8.77
N PRO A 20 -26.98 -50.72 8.47
CA PRO A 20 -27.73 -51.52 9.44
C PRO A 20 -26.94 -52.69 10.04
N LEU A 21 -26.02 -53.30 9.27
CA LEU A 21 -25.16 -54.38 9.74
C LEU A 21 -24.15 -53.91 10.79
N GLU A 22 -23.65 -52.68 10.66
CA GLU A 22 -22.73 -52.06 11.61
C GLU A 22 -23.45 -51.72 12.91
N THR A 23 -24.66 -51.19 12.79
CA THR A 23 -25.54 -50.94 13.94
C THR A 23 -25.92 -52.24 14.66
N ALA A 24 -26.16 -53.32 13.92
CA ALA A 24 -26.42 -54.64 14.50
C ALA A 24 -25.20 -55.15 15.28
N ALA A 25 -23.99 -55.00 14.75
CA ALA A 25 -22.75 -55.32 15.47
C ALA A 25 -22.59 -54.44 16.73
N ALA A 26 -22.86 -53.13 16.64
CA ALA A 26 -22.82 -52.21 17.77
C ALA A 26 -23.76 -52.61 18.90
N LYS A 27 -25.00 -53.00 18.58
CA LYS A 27 -25.99 -53.49 19.56
C LYS A 27 -25.52 -54.73 20.32
N VAL A 28 -24.78 -55.62 19.67
CA VAL A 28 -24.22 -56.84 20.29
C VAL A 28 -23.13 -56.50 21.32
N MET A 29 -22.46 -55.36 21.13
CA MET A 29 -21.33 -54.93 21.96
C MET A 29 -21.73 -54.01 23.12
N LEU A 30 -23.01 -53.61 23.22
CA LEU A 30 -23.54 -52.92 24.39
C LEU A 30 -23.52 -53.84 25.63
N ASP A 31 -22.99 -53.33 26.74
CA ASP A 31 -23.01 -54.02 28.03
C ASP A 31 -24.42 -54.02 28.62
N GLU A 32 -25.15 -52.91 28.45
CA GLU A 32 -26.55 -52.73 28.82
C GLU A 32 -27.29 -51.94 27.74
N VAL A 33 -28.54 -52.29 27.44
CA VAL A 33 -29.42 -51.53 26.52
C VAL A 33 -30.43 -50.74 27.36
N HIS A 34 -30.47 -49.43 27.16
CA HIS A 34 -31.37 -48.53 27.88
C HIS A 34 -32.71 -48.35 27.13
N ALA A 35 -33.76 -47.95 27.85
CA ALA A 35 -35.04 -47.60 27.25
C ALA A 35 -34.94 -46.31 26.41
N SER A 36 -35.69 -46.24 25.31
CA SER A 36 -35.75 -45.03 24.47
C SER A 36 -36.28 -43.81 25.23
N LEU A 37 -35.71 -42.64 24.94
CA LEU A 37 -36.16 -41.35 25.49
C LEU A 37 -37.06 -40.59 24.50
N SER A 38 -37.86 -39.65 25.01
CA SER A 38 -38.75 -38.81 24.19
C SER A 38 -37.96 -37.77 23.38
N GLN A 39 -38.14 -37.76 22.06
CA GLN A 39 -37.35 -36.90 21.16
C GLN A 39 -38.11 -35.64 20.71
N PRO A 40 -37.42 -34.52 20.41
CA PRO A 40 -38.01 -33.34 19.80
C PRO A 40 -38.62 -33.63 18.41
N LYS A 41 -39.66 -32.89 18.00
CA LYS A 41 -40.28 -33.03 16.66
C LYS A 41 -39.34 -32.73 15.50
N THR A 42 -38.25 -32.02 15.76
CA THR A 42 -37.22 -31.61 14.80
C THR A 42 -36.16 -32.70 14.59
N ASP A 43 -36.08 -33.69 15.47
CA ASP A 43 -35.16 -34.81 15.34
C ASP A 43 -35.90 -36.02 14.74
N HIS A 44 -35.42 -36.48 13.58
CA HIS A 44 -35.99 -37.61 12.85
C HIS A 44 -35.12 -38.86 12.94
N ASN A 45 -34.04 -38.82 13.72
CA ASN A 45 -33.16 -39.97 13.91
C ASN A 45 -33.82 -41.05 14.79
N VAL A 46 -33.33 -42.28 14.62
CA VAL A 46 -33.71 -43.41 15.47
C VAL A 46 -32.48 -43.85 16.25
N TYR A 47 -32.51 -43.62 17.56
CA TYR A 47 -31.40 -43.95 18.46
C TYR A 47 -31.58 -45.30 19.14
N THR A 48 -30.47 -46.00 19.33
CA THR A 48 -30.35 -47.07 20.31
C THR A 48 -29.46 -46.58 21.45
N LEU A 49 -29.97 -46.66 22.67
CA LEU A 49 -29.27 -46.16 23.86
C LEU A 49 -28.70 -47.33 24.66
N GLY A 50 -27.51 -47.16 25.23
CA GLY A 50 -26.91 -48.20 26.05
C GLY A 50 -25.67 -47.76 26.79
N ASN A 51 -24.97 -48.74 27.36
CA ASN A 51 -23.71 -48.57 28.06
C ASN A 51 -22.59 -49.41 27.42
N VAL A 52 -21.38 -48.86 27.33
CA VAL A 52 -20.17 -49.58 26.90
C VAL A 52 -18.99 -49.14 27.77
N GLY A 53 -18.38 -50.07 28.51
CA GLY A 53 -17.18 -49.78 29.31
C GLY A 53 -17.40 -48.68 30.37
N GLY A 54 -18.64 -48.52 30.86
CA GLY A 54 -19.02 -47.47 31.80
C GLY A 54 -19.46 -46.14 31.15
N HIS A 55 -19.38 -46.01 29.83
CA HIS A 55 -19.87 -44.82 29.10
C HIS A 55 -21.30 -45.03 28.61
N ASN A 56 -22.16 -44.03 28.78
CA ASN A 56 -23.49 -44.02 28.20
C ASN A 56 -23.41 -43.56 26.74
N VAL A 57 -23.76 -44.45 25.81
CA VAL A 57 -23.60 -44.28 24.37
C VAL A 57 -24.94 -44.07 23.67
N VAL A 58 -24.95 -43.18 22.67
CA VAL A 58 -26.05 -42.96 21.73
C VAL A 58 -25.66 -43.54 20.38
N VAL A 59 -26.27 -44.65 19.98
CA VAL A 59 -26.02 -45.29 18.69
C VAL A 59 -27.03 -44.80 17.65
N ALA A 60 -26.56 -44.28 16.52
CA ALA A 60 -27.39 -43.94 15.36
C ALA A 60 -26.90 -44.62 14.08
N CYS A 61 -27.85 -44.94 13.21
CA CYS A 61 -27.61 -45.43 11.86
C CYS A 61 -27.98 -44.33 10.85
N LEU A 62 -27.21 -44.17 9.78
CA LEU A 62 -27.61 -43.31 8.66
C LEU A 62 -28.88 -43.84 7.96
N PRO A 63 -29.68 -42.97 7.31
CA PRO A 63 -30.87 -43.38 6.58
C PRO A 63 -30.54 -44.41 5.49
N ILE A 64 -31.37 -45.45 5.38
CA ILE A 64 -31.18 -46.54 4.40
C ILE A 64 -31.14 -45.95 2.98
N GLY A 65 -30.06 -46.23 2.26
CA GLY A 65 -29.87 -45.77 0.87
C GLY A 65 -29.36 -44.34 0.72
N VAL A 66 -29.14 -43.60 1.81
CA VAL A 66 -28.59 -42.23 1.81
C VAL A 66 -27.23 -42.22 2.50
N TYR A 67 -26.18 -42.38 1.71
CA TYR A 67 -24.78 -42.38 2.17
C TYR A 67 -24.11 -41.04 1.85
N GLY A 68 -22.88 -40.87 2.32
CA GLY A 68 -22.09 -39.67 2.05
C GLY A 68 -22.03 -38.70 3.23
N THR A 69 -21.20 -37.67 3.06
CA THR A 69 -20.83 -36.73 4.12
C THR A 69 -22.03 -35.91 4.63
N VAL A 70 -22.93 -35.48 3.74
CA VAL A 70 -24.13 -34.70 4.10
C VAL A 70 -25.10 -35.48 5.00
N SER A 71 -25.25 -36.78 4.75
CA SER A 71 -26.10 -37.66 5.54
C SER A 71 -25.57 -37.80 6.97
N ALA A 72 -24.26 -38.00 7.09
CA ALA A 72 -23.57 -38.10 8.37
C ALA A 72 -23.64 -36.80 9.19
N SER A 73 -23.39 -35.66 8.55
CA SER A 73 -23.58 -34.32 9.13
C SER A 73 -25.00 -34.15 9.71
N THR A 74 -26.03 -34.45 8.91
CA THR A 74 -27.43 -34.27 9.35
C THR A 74 -27.77 -35.12 10.57
N VAL A 75 -27.32 -36.39 10.61
CA VAL A 75 -27.56 -37.29 11.75
C VAL A 75 -26.85 -36.77 12.99
N VAL A 76 -25.60 -36.32 12.86
CA VAL A 76 -24.81 -35.80 13.99
C VAL A 76 -25.36 -34.48 14.53
N SER A 77 -25.74 -33.56 13.65
CA SER A 77 -26.35 -32.27 14.04
C SER A 77 -27.59 -32.47 14.90
N HIS A 78 -28.50 -33.35 14.49
CA HIS A 78 -29.68 -33.69 15.29
C HIS A 78 -29.33 -34.43 16.59
N MET A 79 -28.35 -35.35 16.55
CA MET A 79 -27.92 -36.10 17.73
C MET A 79 -27.32 -35.20 18.81
N VAL A 80 -26.42 -34.30 18.44
CA VAL A 80 -25.78 -33.36 19.39
C VAL A 80 -26.82 -32.38 19.94
N SER A 81 -27.82 -31.99 19.14
CA SER A 81 -28.94 -31.18 19.61
C SER A 81 -29.82 -31.92 20.63
N THR A 82 -30.09 -33.21 20.42
CA THR A 82 -30.95 -34.01 21.33
C THR A 82 -30.20 -34.47 22.58
N TYR A 83 -28.89 -34.73 22.51
CA TYR A 83 -28.06 -35.20 23.62
C TYR A 83 -26.92 -34.20 23.90
N PRO A 84 -27.16 -33.17 24.74
CA PRO A 84 -26.31 -31.99 24.84
C PRO A 84 -24.94 -32.24 25.51
N ASN A 85 -24.78 -33.39 26.18
CA ASN A 85 -23.57 -33.73 26.93
C ASN A 85 -22.64 -34.71 26.20
N ILE A 86 -22.88 -34.97 24.91
CA ILE A 86 -21.95 -35.73 24.07
C ILE A 86 -20.60 -35.00 24.04
N GLN A 87 -19.55 -35.71 24.45
CA GLN A 87 -18.19 -35.16 24.55
C GLN A 87 -17.36 -35.46 23.29
N PHE A 88 -17.60 -36.62 22.67
CA PHE A 88 -16.90 -37.06 21.47
C PHE A 88 -17.69 -38.12 20.72
N GLY A 89 -17.36 -38.31 19.44
CA GLY A 89 -17.97 -39.32 18.59
C GLY A 89 -17.03 -40.45 18.19
N LEU A 90 -17.62 -41.59 17.86
CA LEU A 90 -16.97 -42.70 17.18
C LEU A 90 -17.72 -42.95 15.88
N MET A 91 -17.05 -42.80 14.74
CA MET A 91 -17.56 -43.25 13.44
C MET A 91 -17.05 -44.66 13.19
N VAL A 92 -17.92 -45.65 13.41
CA VAL A 92 -17.54 -47.07 13.38
C VAL A 92 -18.29 -47.77 12.28
N GLY A 93 -17.56 -48.43 11.38
CA GLY A 93 -18.18 -49.17 10.30
C GLY A 93 -17.16 -49.89 9.43
N ILE A 94 -17.52 -50.14 8.18
CA ILE A 94 -16.65 -50.80 7.21
C ILE A 94 -16.05 -49.80 6.23
N GLY A 95 -14.89 -50.14 5.68
CA GLY A 95 -14.22 -49.35 4.66
C GLY A 95 -13.41 -50.24 3.73
N GLY A 96 -12.90 -49.65 2.65
CA GLY A 96 -11.99 -50.33 1.75
C GLY A 96 -10.55 -50.09 2.16
N GLY A 97 -9.74 -51.14 2.19
CA GLY A 97 -8.35 -51.10 2.63
C GLY A 97 -7.40 -50.84 1.47
N VAL A 98 -6.25 -50.23 1.78
CA VAL A 98 -5.18 -50.00 0.81
C VAL A 98 -3.94 -50.81 1.18
N PRO A 99 -3.75 -52.01 0.59
CA PRO A 99 -2.55 -52.80 0.83
C PRO A 99 -1.32 -52.11 0.25
N SER A 100 -0.24 -52.04 1.03
CA SER A 100 1.03 -51.46 0.58
C SER A 100 2.21 -52.27 1.09
N LYS A 101 3.43 -51.94 0.65
CA LYS A 101 4.64 -52.58 1.16
C LYS A 101 4.92 -52.21 2.63
N SER A 102 4.47 -51.05 3.09
CA SER A 102 4.64 -50.57 4.46
C SER A 102 3.52 -51.01 5.41
N ALA A 103 2.33 -51.31 4.87
CA ALA A 103 1.17 -51.80 5.62
C ALA A 103 0.50 -52.96 4.87
N ASP A 104 0.72 -54.19 5.34
CA ASP A 104 0.04 -55.40 4.85
C ASP A 104 -1.40 -55.43 5.36
N ILE A 105 -2.28 -54.59 4.81
CA ILE A 105 -3.71 -54.54 5.16
C ILE A 105 -4.43 -55.72 4.52
N ARG A 106 -5.22 -56.45 5.33
CA ARG A 106 -6.00 -57.62 4.90
C ARG A 106 -7.48 -57.49 5.23
N LEU A 107 -8.31 -58.27 4.54
CA LEU A 107 -9.74 -58.32 4.84
C LEU A 107 -9.96 -58.79 6.29
N GLY A 108 -10.83 -58.07 7.00
CA GLY A 108 -11.09 -58.25 8.43
C GLY A 108 -10.12 -57.52 9.37
N ASP A 109 -9.09 -56.84 8.87
CA ASP A 109 -8.28 -55.92 9.68
C ASP A 109 -9.06 -54.66 10.03
N VAL A 110 -8.51 -53.85 10.94
CA VAL A 110 -9.06 -52.54 11.31
C VAL A 110 -8.07 -51.44 10.96
N VAL A 111 -8.57 -50.36 10.36
CA VAL A 111 -7.84 -49.10 10.20
C VAL A 111 -8.47 -48.05 11.11
N VAL A 112 -7.64 -47.40 11.93
CA VAL A 112 -8.03 -46.36 12.88
C VAL A 112 -7.37 -45.05 12.48
N SER A 113 -8.14 -43.96 12.42
CA SER A 113 -7.60 -42.66 12.01
C SER A 113 -6.55 -42.14 12.99
N LYS A 114 -5.38 -41.75 12.47
CA LYS A 114 -4.25 -41.21 13.25
C LYS A 114 -3.78 -39.87 12.67
N PRO A 115 -3.78 -38.77 13.47
CA PRO A 115 -3.27 -37.48 13.02
C PRO A 115 -1.80 -37.52 12.61
N THR A 116 -1.44 -36.72 11.62
CA THR A 116 -0.05 -36.47 11.19
C THR A 116 0.32 -35.01 11.43
N ALA A 117 1.56 -34.62 11.08
CA ALA A 117 1.98 -33.21 11.14
C ALA A 117 1.11 -32.31 10.26
N THR A 118 0.58 -32.87 9.16
CA THR A 118 -0.13 -32.13 8.13
C THR A 118 -1.64 -32.40 8.12
N SER A 119 -2.16 -33.49 8.72
CA SER A 119 -3.58 -33.87 8.65
C SER A 119 -4.18 -34.25 10.01
N GLY A 120 -5.49 -34.03 10.16
CA GLY A 120 -6.28 -34.40 11.34
C GLY A 120 -6.48 -35.90 11.55
N GLY A 121 -6.07 -36.74 10.61
CA GLY A 121 -6.28 -38.20 10.62
C GLY A 121 -7.30 -38.66 9.59
N VAL A 122 -8.14 -37.75 9.09
CA VAL A 122 -9.07 -37.96 7.99
C VAL A 122 -8.78 -36.92 6.90
N ILE A 123 -8.77 -37.34 5.64
CA ILE A 123 -8.59 -36.47 4.48
C ILE A 123 -9.89 -36.47 3.67
N GLN A 124 -10.52 -35.30 3.54
CA GLN A 124 -11.67 -35.17 2.64
C GLN A 124 -11.20 -35.06 1.19
N TYR A 125 -11.81 -35.82 0.27
CA TYR A 125 -11.39 -35.82 -1.15
C TYR A 125 -12.41 -35.36 -2.18
N ASP A 126 -13.65 -35.06 -1.78
CA ASP A 126 -14.70 -34.66 -2.71
C ASP A 126 -15.20 -33.22 -2.44
N TYR A 127 -14.95 -32.33 -3.41
CA TYR A 127 -15.84 -31.22 -3.73
C TYR A 127 -15.67 -30.85 -5.21
N GLY A 128 -16.75 -30.92 -5.98
CA GLY A 128 -16.75 -30.85 -7.44
C GLY A 128 -16.20 -29.56 -8.03
N LYS A 129 -14.94 -29.59 -8.47
CA LYS A 129 -14.50 -29.19 -9.82
C LYS A 129 -13.40 -30.14 -10.24
N THR A 130 -13.70 -31.09 -11.12
CA THR A 130 -12.69 -31.93 -11.75
C THR A 130 -11.68 -31.01 -12.44
N LEU A 131 -10.47 -30.85 -11.88
CA LEU A 131 -9.36 -30.23 -12.60
C LEU A 131 -9.09 -31.10 -13.85
N ARG A 132 -8.79 -30.49 -15.00
CA ARG A 132 -8.43 -31.24 -16.22
C ARG A 132 -7.37 -32.29 -15.86
N GLY A 133 -7.66 -33.57 -16.10
CA GLY A 133 -6.76 -34.68 -15.80
C GLY A 133 -7.11 -35.54 -14.57
N GLY A 134 -8.25 -35.30 -13.88
CA GLY A 134 -8.66 -36.15 -12.75
C GLY A 134 -7.83 -35.95 -11.47
N HIS A 135 -7.23 -34.76 -11.32
CA HIS A 135 -6.30 -34.48 -10.22
C HIS A 135 -7.01 -34.18 -8.90
N PHE A 136 -6.57 -34.88 -7.86
CA PHE A 136 -6.94 -34.70 -6.46
C PHE A 136 -6.36 -33.38 -5.90
N GLN A 137 -7.23 -32.48 -5.44
CA GLN A 137 -6.88 -31.25 -4.73
C GLN A 137 -7.33 -31.35 -3.27
N ARG A 138 -6.37 -31.22 -2.35
CA ARG A 138 -6.63 -31.14 -0.93
C ARG A 138 -7.25 -29.77 -0.60
N THR A 139 -8.45 -29.76 -0.03
CA THR A 139 -9.26 -28.54 0.19
C THR A 139 -9.27 -28.03 1.62
N GLY A 140 -8.64 -28.73 2.57
CA GLY A 140 -8.56 -28.28 3.96
C GLY A 140 -7.88 -29.27 4.92
N SER A 141 -8.02 -28.98 6.21
CA SER A 141 -7.68 -29.91 7.30
C SER A 141 -8.92 -30.09 8.16
N LEU A 142 -9.42 -31.31 8.26
CA LEU A 142 -10.48 -31.67 9.21
C LEU A 142 -9.93 -31.64 10.64
N ASN A 143 -10.83 -31.50 11.61
CA ASN A 143 -10.48 -31.55 13.04
C ASN A 143 -9.75 -32.84 13.42
N LYS A 144 -8.91 -32.76 14.45
CA LYS A 144 -8.24 -33.93 15.05
C LYS A 144 -9.19 -34.64 16.01
N PRO A 145 -9.12 -35.99 16.12
CA PRO A 145 -9.79 -36.70 17.20
C PRO A 145 -9.39 -36.13 18.57
N PRO A 146 -10.32 -36.10 19.54
CA PRO A 146 -10.07 -35.64 20.90
C PRO A 146 -8.81 -36.27 21.52
N PRO A 147 -8.02 -35.51 22.28
CA PRO A 147 -6.83 -36.03 22.95
C PRO A 147 -7.10 -37.24 23.86
N ILE A 148 -8.32 -37.33 24.43
CA ILE A 148 -8.72 -38.47 25.28
C ILE A 148 -8.80 -39.77 24.47
N LEU A 149 -9.34 -39.72 23.25
CA LEU A 149 -9.40 -40.88 22.35
C LEU A 149 -8.01 -41.24 21.84
N LEU A 150 -7.18 -40.25 21.47
CA LEU A 150 -5.80 -40.49 21.01
C LEU A 150 -4.92 -41.13 22.10
N LYS A 151 -5.10 -40.74 23.37
CA LYS A 151 -4.44 -41.40 24.51
C LYS A 151 -4.94 -42.82 24.72
N GLY A 152 -6.25 -43.07 24.55
CA GLY A 152 -6.82 -44.41 24.58
C GLY A 152 -6.27 -45.31 23.47
N VAL A 153 -6.11 -44.77 22.25
CA VAL A 153 -5.48 -45.46 21.12
C VAL A 153 -4.01 -45.80 21.43
N ALA A 154 -3.24 -44.85 21.97
CA ALA A 154 -1.86 -45.09 22.36
C ALA A 154 -1.73 -46.17 23.45
N GLN A 155 -2.68 -46.24 24.39
CA GLN A 155 -2.73 -47.28 25.41
C GLN A 155 -3.03 -48.66 24.80
N LEU A 156 -3.98 -48.76 23.87
CA LEU A 156 -4.27 -50.02 23.16
C LEU A 156 -3.10 -50.49 22.29
N GLU A 157 -2.43 -49.57 21.60
CA GLU A 157 -1.23 -49.86 20.81
C GLU A 157 -0.10 -50.41 21.71
N SER A 158 0.12 -49.79 22.88
CA SER A 158 1.07 -50.27 23.88
C SER A 158 0.68 -51.65 24.45
N ASP A 159 -0.59 -51.86 24.79
CA ASP A 159 -1.07 -53.13 25.34
C ASP A 159 -0.88 -54.27 24.32
N HIS A 160 -1.15 -54.00 23.04
CA HIS A 160 -0.93 -54.96 21.95
C HIS A 160 0.55 -55.34 21.81
N MET A 161 1.48 -54.37 21.89
CA MET A 161 2.93 -54.66 21.87
C MET A 161 3.38 -55.55 23.04
N THR A 162 2.68 -55.51 24.17
CA THR A 162 2.94 -56.37 25.33
C THR A 162 2.18 -57.71 25.32
N GLY A 163 1.49 -58.03 24.21
CA GLY A 163 0.76 -59.29 24.04
C GLY A 163 -0.65 -59.32 24.65
N LYS A 164 -1.16 -58.19 25.16
CA LYS A 164 -2.54 -58.09 25.66
C LYS A 164 -3.49 -57.75 24.50
N ASN A 165 -4.17 -58.76 23.95
CA ASN A 165 -5.10 -58.55 22.84
C ASN A 165 -6.57 -58.51 23.27
N LEU A 166 -7.01 -57.36 23.81
CA LEU A 166 -8.39 -57.16 24.27
C LEU A 166 -9.42 -57.32 23.14
N VAL A 167 -9.07 -56.90 21.92
CA VAL A 167 -9.95 -56.96 20.74
C VAL A 167 -10.26 -58.41 20.37
N SER A 168 -9.24 -59.27 20.29
CA SER A 168 -9.42 -60.70 20.00
C SER A 168 -10.29 -61.40 21.05
N ARG A 169 -10.14 -61.03 22.33
CA ARG A 169 -10.99 -61.54 23.41
C ARG A 169 -12.46 -61.12 23.24
N ILE A 170 -12.71 -59.84 22.96
CA ILE A 170 -14.07 -59.31 22.74
C ILE A 170 -14.75 -60.01 21.55
N ILE A 171 -14.01 -60.25 20.46
CA ILE A 171 -14.52 -60.98 19.29
C ILE A 171 -14.85 -62.43 19.66
N GLY A 172 -13.94 -63.11 20.36
CA GLY A 172 -14.14 -64.48 20.84
C GLY A 172 -15.39 -64.61 21.72
N ASP A 173 -15.59 -63.69 22.66
CA ASP A 173 -16.75 -63.66 23.55
C ASP A 173 -18.05 -63.40 22.78
N ALA A 174 -18.04 -62.50 21.79
CA ALA A 174 -19.21 -62.24 20.95
C ALA A 174 -19.62 -63.44 20.07
N LEU A 175 -18.64 -64.17 19.53
CA LEU A 175 -18.86 -65.34 18.67
C LEU A 175 -19.25 -66.62 19.43
N GLN A 176 -19.27 -66.62 20.77
CA GLN A 176 -19.86 -67.72 21.55
C GLN A 176 -21.38 -67.81 21.39
N LYS A 177 -22.05 -66.68 21.07
CA LYS A 177 -23.48 -66.66 20.79
C LYS A 177 -23.75 -67.19 19.39
N GLU A 178 -24.44 -68.33 19.30
CA GLU A 178 -24.72 -69.06 18.04
C GLU A 178 -25.38 -68.15 16.97
N GLU A 179 -26.29 -67.27 17.37
CA GLU A 179 -26.96 -66.31 16.47
C GLU A 179 -25.98 -65.30 15.84
N ILE A 180 -24.97 -64.87 16.61
CA ILE A 180 -23.93 -63.95 16.13
C ILE A 180 -22.92 -64.72 15.29
N ARG A 181 -22.53 -65.91 15.73
CA ARG A 181 -21.59 -66.78 15.02
C ARG A 181 -22.04 -67.10 13.60
N ARG A 182 -23.33 -67.37 13.39
CA ARG A 182 -23.87 -67.68 12.05
C ARG A 182 -23.75 -66.55 11.04
N LYS A 183 -23.73 -65.30 11.51
CA LYS A 183 -23.80 -64.11 10.65
C LYS A 183 -22.48 -63.35 10.57
N PHE A 184 -21.70 -63.34 11.66
CA PHE A 184 -20.47 -62.57 11.79
C PHE A 184 -19.22 -63.44 11.89
N SER A 185 -19.28 -64.71 11.44
CA SER A 185 -18.08 -65.56 11.39
C SER A 185 -17.09 -65.07 10.34
N ARG A 186 -15.80 -65.29 10.61
CA ARG A 186 -14.74 -64.93 9.68
C ARG A 186 -14.81 -65.78 8.40
N PRO A 187 -14.81 -65.18 7.20
CA PRO A 187 -14.66 -65.91 5.94
C PRO A 187 -13.26 -66.53 5.79
N GLU A 188 -13.15 -67.61 4.99
CA GLU A 188 -11.88 -68.34 4.80
C GLU A 188 -10.97 -67.72 3.73
N CYS A 189 -11.54 -67.03 2.74
CA CYS A 189 -10.81 -66.56 1.56
C CYS A 189 -10.57 -65.03 1.58
N ASP A 190 -9.30 -64.64 1.71
CA ASP A 190 -8.81 -63.26 1.52
C ASP A 190 -7.97 -63.20 0.23
N TRP A 191 -8.59 -62.71 -0.84
CA TRP A 191 -7.98 -62.61 -2.17
C TRP A 191 -7.66 -61.16 -2.52
N LEU A 192 -6.39 -60.90 -2.84
CA LEU A 192 -5.90 -59.62 -3.34
C LEU A 192 -5.40 -59.82 -4.77
N PHE A 193 -5.95 -59.08 -5.72
CA PHE A 193 -5.57 -59.13 -7.13
C PHE A 193 -4.60 -58.00 -7.49
N GLN A 194 -3.90 -58.14 -8.62
CA GLN A 194 -3.04 -57.08 -9.15
C GLN A 194 -3.88 -55.80 -9.40
N PRO A 195 -3.36 -54.60 -9.12
CA PRO A 195 -4.11 -53.34 -9.31
C PRO A 195 -4.55 -53.06 -10.76
N THR A 196 -3.94 -53.73 -11.74
CA THR A 196 -4.28 -53.61 -13.17
C THR A 196 -5.32 -54.63 -13.64
N TYR A 197 -5.79 -55.51 -12.76
CA TYR A 197 -6.79 -56.52 -13.11
C TYR A 197 -8.21 -55.96 -12.96
N ASP A 198 -8.94 -55.92 -14.06
CA ASP A 198 -10.36 -55.60 -14.07
C ASP A 198 -11.20 -56.87 -13.96
N HIS A 199 -12.05 -56.93 -12.93
CA HIS A 199 -12.90 -58.08 -12.67
C HIS A 199 -14.05 -58.16 -13.70
N GLU A 200 -14.14 -59.26 -14.46
CA GLU A 200 -15.14 -59.41 -15.54
C GLU A 200 -16.55 -59.84 -15.07
N GLY A 201 -16.71 -60.27 -13.81
CA GLY A 201 -17.94 -60.87 -13.27
C GLY A 201 -18.79 -59.97 -12.37
N LYS A 202 -20.12 -60.13 -12.41
CA LYS A 202 -21.09 -59.46 -11.49
C LYS A 202 -21.43 -60.28 -10.23
N GLU A 203 -20.74 -61.40 -10.00
CA GLU A 203 -20.99 -62.29 -8.86
C GLU A 203 -20.63 -61.63 -7.52
N ALA A 204 -21.09 -62.17 -6.39
CA ALA A 204 -20.90 -61.54 -5.08
C ALA A 204 -19.53 -61.83 -4.42
N ASN A 205 -18.71 -62.67 -5.04
CA ASN A 205 -17.39 -63.12 -4.59
C ASN A 205 -16.41 -63.26 -5.78
N CYS A 206 -15.09 -63.21 -5.54
CA CYS A 206 -14.09 -63.31 -6.62
C CYS A 206 -13.72 -64.77 -6.95
N SER A 207 -14.60 -65.75 -6.69
CA SER A 207 -14.29 -67.17 -6.92
C SER A 207 -14.20 -67.54 -8.39
N ALA A 208 -14.87 -66.76 -9.25
CA ALA A 208 -14.83 -66.90 -10.70
C ALA A 208 -13.76 -66.02 -11.38
N CYS A 209 -12.99 -65.24 -10.60
CA CYS A 209 -11.93 -64.38 -11.13
C CYS A 209 -10.63 -65.16 -11.39
N ASP A 210 -9.79 -64.63 -12.28
CA ASP A 210 -8.54 -65.27 -12.69
C ASP A 210 -7.55 -65.37 -11.51
N GLN A 211 -7.33 -66.60 -11.02
CA GLN A 211 -6.45 -66.88 -9.90
C GLN A 211 -4.97 -66.62 -10.21
N GLU A 212 -4.57 -66.55 -11.49
CA GLU A 212 -3.20 -66.19 -11.87
C GLU A 212 -2.87 -64.71 -11.57
N GLN A 213 -3.90 -63.87 -11.43
CA GLN A 213 -3.76 -62.45 -11.12
C GLN A 213 -3.69 -62.17 -9.61
N LEU A 214 -3.66 -63.20 -8.76
CA LEU A 214 -3.53 -63.05 -7.31
C LEU A 214 -2.13 -62.59 -6.90
N VAL A 215 -2.08 -61.62 -5.99
CA VAL A 215 -0.84 -61.14 -5.38
C VAL A 215 -0.37 -62.15 -4.33
N ALA A 216 0.81 -62.73 -4.55
CA ALA A 216 1.44 -63.61 -3.57
C ALA A 216 1.84 -62.82 -2.31
N ARG A 217 1.27 -63.20 -1.16
CA ARG A 217 1.53 -62.56 0.15
C ARG A 217 2.11 -63.57 1.15
N PRO A 218 3.05 -63.17 2.04
CA PRO A 218 3.56 -64.04 3.10
C PRO A 218 2.45 -64.52 4.05
N PRO A 219 2.53 -65.74 4.61
CA PRO A 219 1.58 -66.19 5.63
C PRO A 219 1.72 -65.35 6.92
N ARG A 220 0.60 -64.99 7.54
CA ARG A 220 0.60 -64.33 8.86
C ARG A 220 0.83 -65.35 9.98
N THR A 221 1.45 -64.88 11.06
CA THR A 221 1.69 -65.67 12.28
C THR A 221 0.41 -65.98 13.06
N THR A 222 -0.63 -65.16 12.89
CA THR A 222 -1.91 -65.32 13.58
C THR A 222 -3.09 -65.14 12.62
N ALA A 223 -4.20 -65.78 12.95
CA ALA A 223 -5.49 -65.54 12.31
C ALA A 223 -6.20 -64.29 12.90
N GLU A 224 -5.68 -63.67 13.95
CA GLU A 224 -6.28 -62.47 14.54
C GLU A 224 -6.21 -61.25 13.60
N PRO A 225 -7.20 -60.34 13.64
CA PRO A 225 -7.19 -59.12 12.84
C PRO A 225 -6.09 -58.17 13.30
N TYR A 226 -5.40 -57.54 12.35
CA TYR A 226 -4.36 -56.56 12.65
C TYR A 226 -4.98 -55.16 12.72
N ILE A 227 -4.45 -54.32 13.61
CA ILE A 227 -4.88 -52.93 13.75
C ILE A 227 -3.82 -52.02 13.13
N HIS A 228 -4.24 -51.23 12.15
CA HIS A 228 -3.39 -50.27 11.44
C HIS A 228 -3.80 -48.85 11.81
N TYR A 229 -2.81 -47.97 12.00
CA TYR A 229 -3.03 -46.58 12.39
C TYR A 229 -2.48 -45.63 11.34
N GLY A 230 -3.35 -44.82 10.72
CA GLY A 230 -2.91 -43.92 9.66
C GLY A 230 -4.03 -43.04 9.12
N LEU A 231 -3.82 -42.49 7.93
CA LEU A 231 -4.77 -41.58 7.29
C LEU A 231 -5.91 -42.36 6.63
N ILE A 232 -7.14 -41.89 6.85
CA ILE A 232 -8.35 -42.40 6.20
C ILE A 232 -8.89 -41.32 5.26
N ALA A 233 -9.16 -41.68 4.01
CA ALA A 233 -9.76 -40.77 3.04
C ALA A 233 -11.28 -40.90 3.03
N SER A 234 -11.96 -39.76 3.03
CA SER A 234 -13.41 -39.64 3.13
C SER A 234 -13.99 -38.83 1.98
N GLY A 235 -14.99 -39.36 1.28
CA GLY A 235 -15.60 -38.68 0.13
C GLY A 235 -17.01 -39.17 -0.21
N ASP A 236 -17.70 -38.43 -1.06
CA ASP A 236 -19.07 -38.74 -1.48
C ASP A 236 -19.12 -39.82 -2.58
N GLN A 237 -17.98 -40.25 -3.14
CA GLN A 237 -17.91 -41.31 -4.16
C GLN A 237 -17.11 -42.55 -3.72
N VAL A 238 -17.65 -43.75 -3.93
CA VAL A 238 -16.91 -45.02 -3.72
C VAL A 238 -15.74 -45.13 -4.71
N ILE A 239 -14.52 -45.37 -4.20
CA ILE A 239 -13.38 -45.77 -5.04
C ILE A 239 -13.58 -47.23 -5.50
N LYS A 240 -13.60 -47.43 -6.82
CA LYS A 240 -13.77 -48.75 -7.47
C LYS A 240 -12.68 -49.06 -8.50
N ASP A 241 -11.64 -48.24 -8.54
CA ASP A 241 -10.52 -48.37 -9.49
C ASP A 241 -9.23 -48.48 -8.69
N ALA A 242 -8.57 -49.63 -8.78
CA ALA A 242 -7.39 -49.92 -7.98
C ALA A 242 -6.19 -49.06 -8.38
N GLY A 243 -6.12 -48.61 -9.64
CA GLY A 243 -5.11 -47.65 -10.11
C GLY A 243 -5.26 -46.27 -9.45
N THR A 244 -6.48 -45.76 -9.40
CA THR A 244 -6.85 -44.48 -8.75
C THR A 244 -6.63 -44.56 -7.25
N ARG A 245 -7.02 -45.68 -6.62
CA ARG A 245 -6.73 -45.99 -5.20
C ARG A 245 -5.23 -45.86 -4.92
N ASP A 246 -4.38 -46.57 -5.68
CA ASP A 246 -2.94 -46.59 -5.46
C ASP A 246 -2.29 -45.22 -5.72
N PHE A 247 -2.79 -44.48 -6.71
CA PHE A 247 -2.31 -43.13 -7.00
C PHE A 247 -2.58 -42.17 -5.84
N ILE A 248 -3.82 -42.13 -5.35
CA ILE A 248 -4.22 -41.25 -4.25
C ILE A 248 -3.51 -41.66 -2.96
N ALA A 249 -3.43 -42.97 -2.68
CA ALA A 249 -2.79 -43.48 -1.49
C ALA A 249 -1.28 -43.21 -1.44
N ARG A 250 -0.55 -43.28 -2.57
CA ARG A 250 0.87 -42.91 -2.60
C ARG A 250 1.11 -41.43 -2.38
N LYS A 251 0.20 -40.58 -2.86
CA LYS A 251 0.33 -39.13 -2.75
C LYS A 251 0.13 -38.64 -1.32
N GLU A 252 -0.86 -39.21 -0.61
CA GLU A 252 -1.31 -38.71 0.69
C GLU A 252 -1.11 -39.70 1.85
N ASP A 253 -0.46 -40.85 1.62
CA ASP A 253 -0.19 -41.90 2.61
C ASP A 253 -1.47 -42.47 3.27
N ILE A 254 -2.48 -42.77 2.44
CA ILE A 254 -3.81 -43.24 2.87
C ILE A 254 -3.82 -44.76 3.04
N LEU A 255 -4.42 -45.22 4.13
CA LEU A 255 -4.59 -46.65 4.45
C LEU A 255 -6.00 -47.19 4.19
N CYS A 256 -7.01 -46.32 4.16
CA CYS A 256 -8.40 -46.72 4.00
C CYS A 256 -9.24 -45.63 3.31
N PHE A 257 -10.18 -46.04 2.46
CA PHE A 257 -11.23 -45.18 1.90
C PHE A 257 -12.59 -45.52 2.51
N GLU A 258 -13.35 -44.49 2.87
CA GLU A 258 -14.72 -44.56 3.37
C GLU A 258 -15.50 -43.31 2.93
N MET A 259 -16.79 -43.19 3.27
CA MET A 259 -17.67 -42.20 2.64
C MET A 259 -18.38 -41.22 3.58
N GLU A 260 -18.20 -41.32 4.89
CA GLU A 260 -19.04 -40.59 5.85
C GLU A 260 -18.26 -39.66 6.76
N ALA A 261 -17.02 -40.01 7.13
CA ALA A 261 -16.34 -39.36 8.24
C ALA A 261 -16.14 -37.85 8.06
N ALA A 262 -15.80 -37.38 6.86
CA ALA A 262 -15.61 -35.94 6.61
C ALA A 262 -16.85 -35.11 6.95
N GLY A 263 -18.05 -35.70 6.83
CA GLY A 263 -19.31 -35.03 7.15
C GLY A 263 -19.50 -34.73 8.63
N LEU A 264 -18.85 -35.46 9.53
CA LEU A 264 -19.04 -35.28 10.97
C LEU A 264 -17.82 -34.76 11.72
N MET A 265 -16.61 -34.85 11.14
CA MET A 265 -15.38 -34.48 11.85
C MET A 265 -15.36 -33.00 12.26
N ASP A 266 -15.99 -32.11 11.49
CA ASP A 266 -16.06 -30.68 11.79
C ASP A 266 -17.20 -30.31 12.77
N GLU A 267 -18.24 -31.15 12.86
CA GLU A 267 -19.39 -30.93 13.75
C GLU A 267 -19.23 -31.60 15.12
N LEU A 268 -18.59 -32.78 15.16
CA LEU A 268 -18.37 -33.56 16.36
C LEU A 268 -16.94 -34.14 16.34
N PRO A 269 -16.05 -33.72 17.26
CA PRO A 269 -14.71 -34.30 17.39
C PRO A 269 -14.78 -35.83 17.56
N SER A 270 -14.36 -36.55 16.52
CA SER A 270 -14.59 -37.99 16.42
C SER A 270 -13.34 -38.78 16.04
N LEU A 271 -13.34 -40.06 16.41
CA LEU A 271 -12.36 -41.03 15.91
C LEU A 271 -13.03 -41.95 14.88
N VAL A 272 -12.34 -42.22 13.78
CA VAL A 272 -12.85 -43.08 12.70
C VAL A 272 -12.22 -44.46 12.81
N ILE A 273 -13.06 -45.49 12.82
CA ILE A 273 -12.67 -46.88 12.99
C ILE A 273 -13.34 -47.68 11.86
N ARG A 274 -12.53 -48.20 10.94
CA ARG A 274 -13.00 -48.96 9.77
C ARG A 274 -12.51 -50.39 9.78
N GLY A 275 -13.43 -51.33 9.76
CA GLY A 275 -13.15 -52.73 9.45
C GLY A 275 -13.03 -52.90 7.93
N ILE A 276 -11.99 -53.58 7.49
CA ILE A 276 -11.70 -53.69 6.05
C ILE A 276 -12.50 -54.82 5.42
N CYS A 277 -13.41 -54.48 4.50
CA CYS A 277 -14.29 -55.44 3.82
C CYS A 277 -14.00 -55.64 2.32
N ASP A 278 -13.31 -54.69 1.70
CA ASP A 278 -12.84 -54.78 0.32
C ASP A 278 -11.51 -54.03 0.15
N TYR A 279 -10.94 -54.04 -1.06
CA TYR A 279 -9.68 -53.36 -1.38
C TYR A 279 -9.88 -52.14 -2.29
N CYS A 280 -11.07 -51.53 -2.35
CA CYS A 280 -11.39 -50.42 -3.27
C CYS A 280 -11.10 -50.70 -4.76
N ASP A 281 -11.23 -51.96 -5.19
CA ASP A 281 -11.13 -52.37 -6.59
C ASP A 281 -12.54 -52.50 -7.22
N SER A 282 -12.59 -52.95 -8.47
CA SER A 282 -13.84 -52.97 -9.25
C SER A 282 -14.87 -53.99 -8.75
N HIS A 283 -14.48 -54.88 -7.82
CA HIS A 283 -15.32 -55.93 -7.25
C HIS A 283 -15.47 -55.76 -5.73
N LYS A 284 -16.71 -55.86 -5.21
CA LYS A 284 -16.97 -55.74 -3.77
C LYS A 284 -17.12 -57.12 -3.15
N ASN A 285 -16.22 -57.48 -2.23
CA ASN A 285 -16.33 -58.73 -1.48
C ASN A 285 -17.35 -58.61 -0.32
N LYS A 286 -18.63 -58.85 -0.65
CA LYS A 286 -19.73 -58.67 0.31
C LYS A 286 -19.68 -59.64 1.50
N GLN A 287 -18.98 -60.78 1.38
CA GLN A 287 -18.91 -61.79 2.44
C GLN A 287 -18.13 -61.33 3.68
N TRP A 288 -17.28 -60.31 3.54
CA TRP A 288 -16.48 -59.78 4.63
C TRP A 288 -17.16 -58.65 5.40
N GLN A 289 -18.28 -58.09 4.92
CA GLN A 289 -18.89 -56.90 5.52
C GLN A 289 -19.32 -57.13 6.97
N GLU A 290 -19.97 -58.27 7.24
CA GLU A 290 -20.41 -58.60 8.60
C GLU A 290 -19.21 -58.76 9.54
N TYR A 291 -18.24 -59.62 9.20
CA TYR A 291 -17.06 -59.83 10.05
C TYR A 291 -16.26 -58.54 10.24
N ALA A 292 -16.02 -57.76 9.18
CA ALA A 292 -15.31 -56.48 9.27
C ALA A 292 -16.00 -55.49 10.21
N ALA A 293 -17.33 -55.39 10.14
CA ALA A 293 -18.10 -54.57 11.07
C ALA A 293 -17.98 -55.05 12.53
N LEU A 294 -18.02 -56.36 12.77
CA LEU A 294 -17.83 -56.93 14.11
C LEU A 294 -16.47 -56.55 14.69
N VAL A 295 -15.40 -56.67 13.91
CA VAL A 295 -14.04 -56.36 14.36
C VAL A 295 -13.88 -54.85 14.64
N ALA A 296 -14.42 -53.98 13.79
CA ALA A 296 -14.40 -52.52 14.00
C ALA A 296 -15.11 -52.13 15.31
N VAL A 297 -16.28 -52.71 15.57
CA VAL A 297 -17.05 -52.47 16.80
C VAL A 297 -16.33 -53.06 18.03
N ALA A 298 -15.69 -54.23 17.90
CA ALA A 298 -14.88 -54.80 18.98
C ALA A 298 -13.71 -53.88 19.37
N TYR A 299 -13.05 -53.25 18.38
CA TYR A 299 -12.03 -52.24 18.64
C TYR A 299 -12.61 -51.01 19.34
N ALA A 300 -13.77 -50.50 18.89
CA ALA A 300 -14.44 -49.37 19.54
C ALA A 300 -14.81 -49.66 21.02
N LYS A 301 -15.28 -50.88 21.32
CA LYS A 301 -15.52 -51.33 22.71
C LYS A 301 -14.25 -51.41 23.54
N ALA A 302 -13.18 -51.96 22.97
CA ALA A 302 -11.87 -52.00 23.63
C ALA A 302 -11.37 -50.58 23.95
N LEU A 303 -11.54 -49.64 23.02
CA LEU A 303 -11.15 -48.24 23.19
C LEU A 303 -11.93 -47.57 24.32
N LEU A 304 -13.26 -47.66 24.33
CA LEU A 304 -14.08 -47.06 25.37
C LEU A 304 -13.77 -47.63 26.77
N SER A 305 -13.36 -48.90 26.85
CA SER A 305 -12.94 -49.53 28.11
C SER A 305 -11.62 -48.98 28.67
N GLN A 306 -10.79 -48.35 27.82
CA GLN A 306 -9.53 -47.71 28.21
C GLN A 306 -9.69 -46.21 28.48
N VAL A 307 -10.79 -45.61 28.01
CA VAL A 307 -11.08 -44.18 28.16
C VAL A 307 -11.72 -43.91 29.53
N PRO A 308 -11.19 -42.99 30.36
CA PRO A 308 -11.75 -42.68 31.68
C PRO A 308 -13.19 -42.15 31.62
N THR A 309 -14.06 -42.62 32.52
CA THR A 309 -15.44 -42.13 32.70
C THR A 309 -15.43 -40.84 33.52
N SER A 310 -15.36 -39.70 32.85
CA SER A 310 -15.49 -38.38 33.49
C SER A 310 -16.96 -37.94 33.48
N TYR A 311 -17.64 -38.03 34.62
CA TYR A 311 -18.89 -37.30 34.87
C TYR A 311 -18.56 -35.88 35.35
N PRO A 312 -18.83 -34.82 34.60
CA PRO A 312 -18.79 -33.47 35.16
C PRO A 312 -19.95 -33.37 36.15
N GLY A 313 -19.62 -33.39 37.44
CA GLY A 313 -20.55 -33.05 38.50
C GLY A 313 -21.07 -31.63 38.30
N ASN A 314 -22.37 -31.47 38.49
CA ASN A 314 -23.08 -30.20 38.60
C ASN A 314 -22.25 -29.13 39.34
N GLU A 315 -21.78 -28.11 38.62
CA GLU A 315 -21.56 -26.78 39.18
C GLU A 315 -22.58 -25.82 38.58
N LEU A 316 -23.83 -25.92 39.06
CA LEU A 316 -24.76 -24.79 39.01
C LEU A 316 -24.29 -23.76 40.04
N GLY A 317 -23.51 -22.79 39.55
CA GLY A 317 -23.00 -21.68 40.35
C GLY A 317 -22.13 -20.73 39.54
N ALA A 318 -22.63 -20.25 38.40
CA ALA A 318 -21.91 -19.30 37.55
C ALA A 318 -21.74 -17.93 38.26
N SER A 319 -20.62 -17.77 38.95
CA SER A 319 -19.98 -16.46 39.10
C SER A 319 -19.44 -16.07 37.71
N LYS A 320 -20.09 -15.12 37.03
CA LYS A 320 -19.70 -14.59 35.71
C LYS A 320 -18.28 -14.02 35.76
N LYS A 321 -17.27 -14.80 35.34
CA LYS A 321 -15.90 -14.32 35.20
C LYS A 321 -15.79 -13.42 33.95
N PRO A 322 -14.99 -12.35 34.00
CA PRO A 322 -14.75 -11.47 32.86
C PRO A 322 -14.03 -12.22 31.73
N VAL A 323 -14.46 -11.99 30.48
CA VAL A 323 -13.94 -12.69 29.30
C VAL A 323 -12.74 -11.93 28.72
N TRP A 324 -11.62 -12.63 28.55
CA TRP A 324 -10.45 -12.12 27.82
C TRP A 324 -10.28 -12.86 26.49
N MET A 325 -10.41 -12.14 25.39
CA MET A 325 -10.21 -12.65 24.03
C MET A 325 -9.42 -11.63 23.22
N VAL A 326 -8.11 -11.57 23.48
CA VAL A 326 -7.15 -10.76 22.71
C VAL A 326 -6.12 -11.70 22.09
N PRO A 327 -5.91 -11.69 20.76
CA PRO A 327 -5.08 -12.68 20.07
C PRO A 327 -3.57 -12.43 20.23
N PHE A 328 -3.17 -11.23 20.67
CA PHE A 328 -1.77 -10.79 20.73
C PHE A 328 -1.25 -10.67 22.16
N ARG A 329 0.04 -10.96 22.34
CA ARG A 329 0.78 -10.65 23.58
C ARG A 329 1.02 -9.14 23.68
N LYS A 330 1.18 -8.62 24.90
CA LYS A 330 1.52 -7.21 25.11
C LYS A 330 2.85 -6.89 24.41
N ASN A 331 2.85 -5.85 23.59
CA ASN A 331 4.07 -5.39 22.92
C ASN A 331 4.96 -4.63 23.92
N SER A 332 6.06 -5.24 24.34
CA SER A 332 7.05 -4.63 25.25
C SER A 332 7.86 -3.50 24.61
N ARG A 333 7.86 -3.43 23.27
CA ARG A 333 8.58 -2.43 22.46
C ARG A 333 7.70 -1.22 22.09
N PHE A 334 6.44 -1.16 22.54
CA PHE A 334 5.55 -0.03 22.27
C PHE A 334 6.09 1.28 22.88
N VAL A 335 5.99 2.39 22.12
CA VAL A 335 6.53 3.71 22.49
C VAL A 335 5.54 4.81 22.08
N GLY A 336 5.34 5.78 22.96
CA GLY A 336 4.58 6.99 22.67
C GLY A 336 3.06 6.80 22.66
N ARG A 337 2.35 7.71 21.97
CA ARG A 337 0.88 7.72 21.80
C ARG A 337 0.04 7.91 23.07
N GLU A 338 0.63 8.45 24.12
CA GLU A 338 -0.07 8.70 25.39
C GLU A 338 -1.20 9.70 25.25
N GLU A 339 -1.07 10.71 24.38
CA GLU A 339 -2.12 11.70 24.15
C GLU A 339 -3.34 11.06 23.47
N GLU A 340 -3.11 10.26 22.41
CA GLU A 340 -4.17 9.59 21.68
C GLU A 340 -4.84 8.50 22.52
N ILE A 341 -4.07 7.67 23.23
CA ILE A 341 -4.60 6.66 24.16
C ILE A 341 -5.38 7.34 25.29
N GLY A 342 -4.83 8.41 25.87
CA GLY A 342 -5.50 9.19 26.92
C GLY A 342 -6.82 9.79 26.46
N LYS A 343 -6.92 10.25 25.20
CA LYS A 343 -8.19 10.69 24.60
C LYS A 343 -9.20 9.55 24.50
N ILE A 344 -8.78 8.36 24.06
CA ILE A 344 -9.67 7.18 23.97
C ILE A 344 -10.15 6.77 25.36
N GLU A 345 -9.24 6.66 26.33
CA GLU A 345 -9.56 6.33 27.71
C GLU A 345 -10.53 7.37 28.31
N GLY A 346 -10.28 8.65 28.05
CA GLY A 346 -11.14 9.74 28.48
C GLY A 346 -12.56 9.63 27.92
N LEU A 347 -12.71 9.25 26.65
CA LEU A 347 -14.02 9.02 26.03
C LEU A 347 -14.74 7.84 26.66
N ILE A 348 -14.06 6.69 26.83
CA ILE A 348 -14.64 5.46 27.41
C ILE A 348 -15.09 5.65 28.86
N MET A 349 -14.42 6.52 29.63
CA MET A 349 -14.65 6.66 31.08
C MET A 349 -15.66 7.75 31.46
N GLN A 350 -16.19 8.52 30.51
CA GLN A 350 -17.17 9.58 30.76
C GLN A 350 -18.60 9.02 30.99
N GLN A 351 -19.43 9.76 31.73
CA GLN A 351 -20.84 9.39 31.98
C GLN A 351 -21.72 9.47 30.71
N ASP A 352 -21.41 10.41 29.80
CA ASP A 352 -22.01 10.54 28.45
C ASP A 352 -21.05 9.99 27.38
N SER A 353 -20.49 8.80 27.62
CA SER A 353 -19.51 8.21 26.71
C SER A 353 -20.13 7.83 25.36
N PRO A 354 -19.48 8.11 24.22
CA PRO A 354 -19.87 7.53 22.95
C PRO A 354 -19.76 5.99 23.02
N GLY A 355 -20.78 5.29 22.53
CA GLY A 355 -20.76 3.82 22.45
C GLY A 355 -19.77 3.28 21.40
N ARG A 356 -19.31 4.13 20.46
CA ARG A 356 -18.47 3.76 19.32
C ARG A 356 -17.36 4.78 19.09
N ILE A 357 -16.13 4.30 18.96
CA ILE A 357 -14.93 5.10 18.72
C ILE A 357 -14.16 4.47 17.55
N ALA A 358 -13.59 5.27 16.66
CA ALA A 358 -12.78 4.76 15.55
C ALA A 358 -11.37 5.39 15.54
N ILE A 359 -10.35 4.56 15.41
CA ILE A 359 -8.96 4.94 15.17
C ILE A 359 -8.69 4.83 13.67
N CYS A 360 -8.34 5.94 13.03
CA CYS A 360 -8.17 6.04 11.59
C CYS A 360 -6.77 6.56 11.21
N GLY A 361 -6.15 6.01 10.16
CA GLY A 361 -4.85 6.48 9.68
C GLY A 361 -4.21 5.52 8.67
N LEU A 362 -3.05 5.89 8.11
CA LEU A 362 -2.37 5.11 7.07
C LEU A 362 -2.04 3.67 7.51
N GLY A 363 -1.99 2.74 6.55
CA GLY A 363 -1.50 1.38 6.80
C GLY A 363 -0.08 1.41 7.41
N GLY A 364 0.15 0.63 8.47
CA GLY A 364 1.46 0.57 9.13
C GLY A 364 1.75 1.66 10.17
N VAL A 365 0.84 2.61 10.40
CA VAL A 365 1.04 3.71 11.40
C VAL A 365 0.93 3.24 12.87
N GLY A 366 0.52 2.00 13.12
CA GLY A 366 0.45 1.39 14.46
C GLY A 366 -0.93 1.38 15.12
N LYS A 367 -2.04 1.56 14.38
CA LYS A 367 -3.42 1.56 14.92
C LYS A 367 -3.75 0.32 15.76
N THR A 368 -3.44 -0.87 15.23
CA THR A 368 -3.62 -2.16 15.92
C THR A 368 -2.84 -2.21 17.23
N GLN A 369 -1.64 -1.62 17.27
CA GLN A 369 -0.81 -1.57 18.49
C GLN A 369 -1.38 -0.60 19.53
N ILE A 370 -1.98 0.52 19.10
CA ILE A 370 -2.70 1.44 20.01
C ILE A 370 -3.92 0.74 20.64
N ALA A 371 -4.72 0.04 19.83
CA ALA A 371 -5.87 -0.74 20.32
C ALA A 371 -5.43 -1.87 21.27
N LEU A 372 -4.30 -2.52 20.99
CA LEU A 372 -3.72 -3.56 21.83
C LEU A 372 -3.23 -3.00 23.17
N GLU A 373 -2.49 -1.88 23.17
CA GLU A 373 -2.02 -1.25 24.41
C GLU A 373 -3.22 -0.81 25.28
N LEU A 374 -4.26 -0.23 24.67
CA LEU A 374 -5.49 0.12 25.35
C LEU A 374 -6.16 -1.11 26.00
N ALA A 375 -6.26 -2.23 25.29
CA ALA A 375 -6.85 -3.46 25.82
C ALA A 375 -6.13 -3.94 27.10
N TYR A 376 -4.79 -3.90 27.12
CA TYR A 376 -4.01 -4.27 28.30
C TYR A 376 -4.13 -3.24 29.43
N ARG A 377 -4.19 -1.94 29.13
CA ARG A 377 -4.43 -0.88 30.14
C ARG A 377 -5.79 -1.03 30.80
N MET A 378 -6.83 -1.29 30.01
CA MET A 378 -8.17 -1.52 30.53
C MET A 378 -8.25 -2.76 31.43
N ARG A 379 -7.65 -3.88 31.02
CA ARG A 379 -7.59 -5.09 31.86
C ARG A 379 -6.93 -4.85 33.21
N ASN A 380 -5.85 -4.06 33.25
CA ASN A 380 -5.12 -3.79 34.48
C ASN A 380 -5.87 -2.81 35.41
N ARG A 381 -6.66 -1.89 34.83
CA ARG A 381 -7.39 -0.86 35.57
C ARG A 381 -8.76 -1.33 36.06
N ASP A 382 -9.46 -2.10 35.23
CA ASP A 382 -10.79 -2.65 35.50
C ASP A 382 -10.78 -4.17 35.23
N PRO A 383 -10.38 -4.99 36.22
CA PRO A 383 -10.29 -6.44 36.06
C PRO A 383 -11.62 -7.12 35.75
N GLU A 384 -12.75 -6.47 36.08
CA GLU A 384 -14.12 -6.95 35.82
C GLU A 384 -14.58 -6.65 34.39
N CYS A 385 -13.79 -5.90 33.60
CA CYS A 385 -14.10 -5.58 32.21
C CYS A 385 -13.74 -6.74 31.26
N SER A 386 -14.71 -7.18 30.46
CA SER A 386 -14.49 -8.18 29.41
C SER A 386 -13.93 -7.51 28.15
N VAL A 387 -12.81 -7.99 27.63
CA VAL A 387 -12.20 -7.45 26.40
C VAL A 387 -12.27 -8.50 25.29
N LEU A 388 -12.97 -8.15 24.23
CA LEU A 388 -13.29 -9.02 23.10
C LEU A 388 -12.68 -8.44 21.82
N TRP A 389 -11.95 -9.26 21.06
CA TRP A 389 -11.26 -8.84 19.83
C TRP A 389 -11.79 -9.60 18.62
N ILE A 390 -12.12 -8.86 17.56
CA ILE A 390 -12.59 -9.37 16.28
C ILE A 390 -11.62 -8.90 15.20
N SER A 391 -11.04 -9.85 14.45
CA SER A 391 -10.30 -9.54 13.22
C SER A 391 -11.30 -9.32 12.09
N CYS A 392 -11.22 -8.19 11.39
CA CYS A 392 -12.05 -7.86 10.23
C CYS A 392 -11.33 -8.11 8.90
N THR A 393 -10.44 -9.09 8.86
CA THR A 393 -9.63 -9.41 7.68
C THR A 393 -10.44 -10.09 6.57
N SER A 394 -11.52 -10.80 6.93
CA SER A 394 -12.51 -11.39 6.02
C SER A 394 -13.86 -11.58 6.71
N TYR A 395 -14.95 -11.75 5.95
CA TYR A 395 -16.28 -12.07 6.52
C TYR A 395 -16.25 -13.34 7.38
N GLU A 396 -15.53 -14.37 6.93
CA GLU A 396 -15.36 -15.64 7.65
C GLU A 396 -14.68 -15.43 9.01
N SER A 397 -13.62 -14.61 9.06
CA SER A 397 -12.91 -14.31 10.30
C SER A 397 -13.79 -13.59 11.33
N VAL A 398 -14.70 -12.73 10.85
CA VAL A 398 -15.68 -12.04 11.70
C VAL A 398 -16.69 -13.03 12.25
N GLU A 399 -17.23 -13.93 11.40
CA GLU A 399 -18.20 -14.93 11.84
C GLU A 399 -17.60 -15.91 12.86
N GLN A 400 -16.38 -16.40 12.60
CA GLN A 400 -15.65 -17.25 13.54
C GLN A 400 -15.38 -16.54 14.88
N ALA A 401 -15.06 -15.24 14.85
CA ALA A 401 -14.87 -14.45 16.05
C ALA A 401 -16.17 -14.28 16.85
N TYR A 402 -17.30 -13.99 16.19
CA TYR A 402 -18.60 -13.92 16.85
C TYR A 402 -19.02 -15.26 17.46
N MET A 403 -18.78 -16.38 16.77
CA MET A 403 -18.98 -17.73 17.31
C MET A 403 -18.16 -17.97 18.57
N SER A 404 -16.86 -17.63 18.53
CA SER A 404 -15.97 -17.76 19.68
C SER A 404 -16.40 -16.88 20.87
N ILE A 405 -16.88 -15.67 20.59
CA ILE A 405 -17.42 -14.75 21.59
C ILE A 405 -18.68 -15.33 22.23
N ALA A 406 -19.62 -15.84 21.43
CA ALA A 406 -20.87 -16.42 21.93
C ALA A 406 -20.61 -17.60 22.89
N LEU A 407 -19.70 -18.50 22.52
CA LEU A 407 -19.29 -19.63 23.36
C LEU A 407 -18.66 -19.15 24.68
N LYS A 408 -17.77 -18.14 24.64
CA LYS A 408 -17.12 -17.60 25.85
C LYS A 408 -18.06 -16.80 26.75
N LEU A 409 -19.09 -16.17 26.20
CA LEU A 409 -20.15 -15.50 26.96
C LEU A 409 -21.17 -16.48 27.56
N GLY A 410 -21.04 -17.78 27.26
CA GLY A 410 -21.95 -18.81 27.75
C GLY A 410 -23.32 -18.82 27.06
N ILE A 411 -23.40 -18.31 25.82
CA ILE A 411 -24.59 -18.45 24.99
C ILE A 411 -24.68 -19.92 24.55
N THR A 412 -25.74 -20.60 24.96
CA THR A 412 -25.99 -22.01 24.64
C THR A 412 -26.45 -22.16 23.19
N ASP A 413 -25.80 -23.04 22.43
CA ASP A 413 -26.11 -23.40 21.03
C ASP A 413 -26.18 -22.20 20.05
N PRO A 414 -25.08 -21.42 19.88
CA PRO A 414 -25.09 -20.29 18.96
C PRO A 414 -25.13 -20.78 17.51
N LYS A 415 -26.21 -20.48 16.79
CA LYS A 415 -26.34 -20.80 15.36
C LYS A 415 -25.55 -19.80 14.51
N PRO A 416 -24.77 -20.21 13.50
CA PRO A 416 -23.98 -19.29 12.66
C PRO A 416 -24.80 -18.15 12.03
N ALA A 417 -26.03 -18.43 11.60
CA ALA A 417 -26.92 -17.43 11.00
C ALA A 417 -27.43 -16.38 12.01
N GLU A 418 -27.50 -16.71 13.30
CA GLU A 418 -28.11 -15.88 14.35
C GLU A 418 -27.10 -15.34 15.36
N VAL A 419 -25.87 -15.87 15.37
CA VAL A 419 -24.86 -15.60 16.41
C VAL A 419 -24.57 -14.12 16.60
N LYS A 420 -24.51 -13.35 15.50
CA LYS A 420 -24.32 -11.89 15.51
C LYS A 420 -25.43 -11.19 16.29
N GLN A 421 -26.68 -11.61 16.06
CA GLN A 421 -27.85 -11.07 16.75
C GLN A 421 -27.90 -11.53 18.22
N GLN A 422 -27.53 -12.77 18.51
CA GLN A 422 -27.51 -13.30 19.88
C GLN A 422 -26.46 -12.58 20.74
N VAL A 423 -25.26 -12.38 20.21
CA VAL A 423 -24.19 -11.62 20.87
C VAL A 423 -24.60 -10.16 21.07
N LYS A 424 -25.22 -9.52 20.06
CA LYS A 424 -25.80 -8.18 20.18
C LYS A 424 -26.76 -8.10 21.37
N VAL A 425 -27.77 -8.98 21.39
CA VAL A 425 -28.80 -9.00 22.44
C VAL A 425 -28.17 -9.23 23.81
N HIS A 426 -27.20 -10.15 23.93
CA HIS A 426 -26.53 -10.43 25.19
C HIS A 426 -25.75 -9.20 25.71
N LEU A 427 -24.91 -8.59 24.87
CA LEU A 427 -24.07 -7.45 25.26
C LEU A 427 -24.87 -6.15 25.47
N SER A 428 -26.04 -6.02 24.86
CA SER A 428 -26.99 -4.92 25.08
C SER A 428 -27.82 -5.03 26.37
N GLN A 429 -27.84 -6.17 27.05
CA GLN A 429 -28.60 -6.32 28.29
C GLN A 429 -27.91 -5.56 29.45
N GLY A 430 -28.67 -4.72 30.17
CA GLY A 430 -28.16 -3.88 31.27
C GLY A 430 -27.62 -4.62 32.50
N SER A 431 -27.72 -5.95 32.55
CA SER A 431 -27.16 -6.83 33.60
C SER A 431 -25.77 -7.40 33.25
N THR A 432 -25.19 -7.01 32.12
CA THR A 432 -23.84 -7.41 31.72
C THR A 432 -22.76 -6.57 32.41
N ALA A 433 -21.65 -7.22 32.78
CA ALA A 433 -20.45 -6.53 33.25
C ALA A 433 -19.88 -5.63 32.15
N ARG A 434 -19.02 -4.66 32.52
CA ARG A 434 -18.40 -3.77 31.54
C ARG A 434 -17.67 -4.57 30.46
N TRP A 435 -17.72 -4.08 29.23
CA TRP A 435 -17.04 -4.74 28.13
C TRP A 435 -16.46 -3.75 27.10
N LEU A 436 -15.36 -4.16 26.46
CA LEU A 436 -14.76 -3.48 25.32
C LEU A 436 -14.72 -4.46 24.15
N LEU A 437 -15.35 -4.09 23.03
CA LEU A 437 -15.35 -4.85 21.79
C LEU A 437 -14.46 -4.14 20.75
N ILE A 438 -13.38 -4.78 20.34
CA ILE A 438 -12.41 -4.21 19.39
C ILE A 438 -12.58 -4.91 18.03
N PHE A 439 -12.90 -4.14 16.99
CA PHE A 439 -12.86 -4.57 15.60
C PHE A 439 -11.58 -4.05 14.95
N ASP A 440 -10.65 -4.94 14.65
CA ASP A 440 -9.36 -4.60 14.05
C ASP A 440 -9.36 -4.81 12.53
N ASN A 441 -8.80 -3.86 11.77
CA ASN A 441 -8.79 -3.82 10.30
C ASN A 441 -10.18 -3.71 9.65
N ALA A 442 -11.01 -2.82 10.21
CA ALA A 442 -12.33 -2.46 9.74
C ALA A 442 -12.30 -1.65 8.41
N ASP A 443 -11.70 -2.19 7.36
CA ASP A 443 -11.38 -1.44 6.14
C ASP A 443 -12.46 -1.56 5.05
N ASP A 444 -13.14 -2.70 4.96
CA ASP A 444 -14.14 -3.00 3.91
C ASP A 444 -15.50 -2.36 4.19
N MET A 445 -15.92 -1.42 3.34
CA MET A 445 -17.20 -0.73 3.46
C MET A 445 -18.41 -1.64 3.29
N GLU A 446 -18.33 -2.69 2.47
CA GLU A 446 -19.45 -3.62 2.23
C GLU A 446 -19.70 -4.50 3.47
N MET A 447 -18.65 -4.79 4.23
CA MET A 447 -18.74 -5.53 5.50
C MET A 447 -19.61 -4.80 6.51
N TRP A 448 -19.58 -3.47 6.52
CA TRP A 448 -20.32 -2.64 7.46
C TRP A 448 -21.83 -2.53 7.21
N LYS A 449 -22.38 -3.27 6.23
CA LYS A 449 -23.82 -3.61 6.25
C LYS A 449 -24.22 -4.35 7.55
N MET A 450 -23.24 -4.93 8.27
CA MET A 450 -23.45 -5.53 9.59
C MET A 450 -23.60 -4.54 10.75
N ALA A 451 -23.60 -3.23 10.51
CA ALA A 451 -23.75 -2.22 11.56
C ALA A 451 -25.02 -2.42 12.41
N ASP A 452 -26.07 -3.02 11.82
CA ASP A 452 -27.31 -3.37 12.50
C ASP A 452 -27.12 -4.44 13.59
N PHE A 453 -26.02 -5.20 13.57
CA PHE A 453 -25.71 -6.25 14.54
C PHE A 453 -24.75 -5.79 15.65
N LEU A 454 -24.42 -4.49 15.72
CA LEU A 454 -23.55 -3.98 16.78
C LEU A 454 -24.33 -3.81 18.09
N PRO A 455 -23.76 -4.22 19.25
CA PRO A 455 -24.37 -4.00 20.55
C PRO A 455 -24.37 -2.53 20.95
N GLU A 456 -25.34 -2.17 21.77
CA GLU A 456 -25.55 -0.85 22.36
C GLU A 456 -25.78 -1.01 23.85
N SER A 457 -24.94 -0.37 24.67
CA SER A 457 -24.98 -0.45 26.13
C SER A 457 -24.32 0.80 26.74
N GLU A 458 -24.84 1.28 27.87
CA GLU A 458 -24.22 2.38 28.64
C GLU A 458 -22.90 1.97 29.32
N ARG A 459 -22.64 0.65 29.44
CA ARG A 459 -21.46 0.10 30.12
C ARG A 459 -20.50 -0.61 29.17
N GLY A 460 -20.74 -0.52 27.86
CA GLY A 460 -20.00 -1.23 26.83
C GLY A 460 -19.57 -0.30 25.70
N HIS A 461 -18.34 -0.47 25.24
CA HIS A 461 -17.78 0.38 24.18
C HIS A 461 -17.25 -0.45 23.02
N ILE A 462 -17.37 0.10 21.82
CA ILE A 462 -16.84 -0.49 20.60
C ILE A 462 -15.71 0.38 20.06
N LEU A 463 -14.56 -0.23 19.79
CA LEU A 463 -13.41 0.40 19.17
C LEU A 463 -13.17 -0.19 17.79
N PHE A 464 -13.09 0.65 16.77
CA PHE A 464 -12.73 0.25 15.41
C PHE A 464 -11.31 0.72 15.08
N THR A 465 -10.49 -0.12 14.44
CA THR A 465 -9.29 0.35 13.75
C THR A 465 -9.52 0.26 12.24
N THR A 466 -9.29 1.34 11.50
CA THR A 466 -9.52 1.37 10.05
C THR A 466 -8.50 2.25 9.33
N ARG A 467 -8.24 1.96 8.07
CA ARG A 467 -7.42 2.77 7.16
C ARG A 467 -8.24 3.88 6.52
N THR A 468 -9.57 3.77 6.54
CA THR A 468 -10.45 4.60 5.72
C THR A 468 -11.27 5.55 6.58
N ARG A 469 -11.03 6.86 6.43
CA ARG A 469 -11.78 7.90 7.16
C ARG A 469 -13.29 7.82 6.90
N GLN A 470 -13.72 7.46 5.69
CA GLN A 470 -15.14 7.30 5.37
C GLN A 470 -15.80 6.22 6.23
N VAL A 471 -15.13 5.08 6.43
CA VAL A 471 -15.61 4.01 7.30
C VAL A 471 -15.60 4.46 8.76
N ALA A 472 -14.52 5.11 9.21
CA ALA A 472 -14.43 5.64 10.57
C ALA A 472 -15.58 6.59 10.91
N VAL A 473 -15.87 7.56 10.01
CA VAL A 473 -16.97 8.51 10.19
C VAL A 473 -18.33 7.81 10.13
N ARG A 474 -18.49 6.79 9.26
CA ARG A 474 -19.76 6.05 9.19
C ARG A 474 -20.04 5.24 10.46
N LEU A 475 -19.01 4.68 11.10
CA LEU A 475 -19.16 3.81 12.28
C LEU A 475 -19.19 4.58 13.61
N ALA A 476 -18.39 5.64 13.73
CA ALA A 476 -18.21 6.40 14.98
C ALA A 476 -18.68 7.86 14.89
N SER A 477 -19.21 8.30 13.73
CA SER A 477 -19.66 9.67 13.47
C SER A 477 -18.56 10.70 13.76
N SER A 478 -18.67 11.46 14.86
CA SER A 478 -17.71 12.48 15.27
C SER A 478 -16.55 11.94 16.12
N HIS A 479 -16.62 10.71 16.62
CA HIS A 479 -15.65 10.13 17.55
C HIS A 479 -14.52 9.39 16.83
N VAL A 480 -13.90 10.08 15.87
CA VAL A 480 -12.79 9.55 15.06
C VAL A 480 -11.48 10.18 15.51
N ILE A 481 -10.53 9.33 15.89
CA ILE A 481 -9.18 9.73 16.27
C ILE A 481 -8.27 9.45 15.09
N MET A 482 -7.80 10.52 14.46
CA MET A 482 -6.85 10.45 13.36
C MET A 482 -5.45 10.23 13.92
N ILE A 483 -4.78 9.19 13.44
CA ILE A 483 -3.41 8.84 13.79
C ILE A 483 -2.51 9.21 12.62
N SER A 484 -1.64 10.19 12.86
CA SER A 484 -0.56 10.60 11.94
C SER A 484 0.74 9.87 12.29
N GLU A 485 1.75 9.98 11.44
CA GLU A 485 3.10 9.46 11.68
C GLU A 485 3.68 9.99 13.01
N PRO A 486 4.47 9.18 13.74
CA PRO A 486 5.12 9.65 14.96
C PRO A 486 6.14 10.75 14.66
N ASP A 487 6.39 11.61 15.64
CA ASP A 487 7.47 12.59 15.58
C ASP A 487 8.85 11.90 15.51
N ALA A 488 9.88 12.67 15.13
CA ALA A 488 11.23 12.15 14.94
C ALA A 488 11.82 11.51 16.22
N GLU A 489 11.51 12.04 17.41
CA GLU A 489 12.05 11.50 18.67
C GLU A 489 11.38 10.16 19.02
N THR A 490 10.07 10.09 18.86
CA THR A 490 9.31 8.84 19.01
C THR A 490 9.79 7.79 17.99
N ALA A 491 10.04 8.18 16.74
CA ALA A 491 10.57 7.28 15.71
C ALA A 491 11.97 6.76 16.03
N VAL A 492 12.86 7.61 16.56
CA VAL A 492 14.20 7.20 17.04
C VAL A 492 14.09 6.19 18.17
N GLU A 493 13.18 6.39 19.12
CA GLU A 493 13.00 5.45 20.23
C GLU A 493 12.38 4.11 19.77
N ILE A 494 11.48 4.11 18.78
CA ILE A 494 10.99 2.88 18.14
C ILE A 494 12.16 2.11 17.50
N LEU A 495 13.02 2.81 16.74
CA LEU A 495 14.20 2.20 16.13
C LEU A 495 15.17 1.66 17.20
N ARG A 496 15.43 2.43 18.27
CA ARG A 496 16.28 2.03 19.41
C ARG A 496 15.82 0.75 20.08
N ARG A 497 14.50 0.58 20.28
CA ARG A 497 13.93 -0.63 20.88
C ARG A 497 13.88 -1.82 19.93
N SER A 498 14.00 -1.57 18.63
CA SER A 498 13.95 -2.60 17.59
C SER A 498 15.34 -3.13 17.18
N LEU A 499 16.40 -2.34 17.38
CA LEU A 499 17.79 -2.74 17.10
C LEU A 499 18.40 -3.59 18.23
N ILE A 500 19.19 -4.60 17.86
CA ILE A 500 20.03 -5.36 18.79
C ILE A 500 21.23 -4.50 19.22
N THR A 501 21.94 -3.91 18.25
CA THR A 501 23.13 -3.08 18.47
C THR A 501 22.74 -1.61 18.59
N ARG A 502 22.52 -1.16 19.84
CA ARG A 502 22.06 0.22 20.12
C ARG A 502 23.08 1.30 19.79
N ASP A 503 24.36 0.95 19.73
CA ASP A 503 25.46 1.88 19.41
C ASP A 503 25.40 2.40 17.97
N LEU A 504 24.63 1.76 17.09
CA LEU A 504 24.35 2.23 15.73
C LEU A 504 23.63 3.59 15.71
N LEU A 505 22.99 3.99 16.82
CA LEU A 505 22.30 5.28 16.97
C LEU A 505 23.21 6.42 17.48
N ASN A 506 24.51 6.16 17.66
CA ASN A 506 25.45 7.21 18.07
C ASN A 506 25.56 8.33 17.01
N ASP A 507 25.34 7.98 15.73
CA ASP A 507 25.12 8.96 14.66
C ASP A 507 23.64 9.33 14.57
N ARG A 508 23.25 10.31 15.39
CA ARG A 508 21.85 10.75 15.49
C ARG A 508 21.35 11.41 14.20
N GLU A 509 22.23 12.08 13.44
CA GLU A 509 21.85 12.71 12.19
C GLU A 509 21.55 11.65 11.12
N ALA A 510 22.39 10.63 10.99
CA ALA A 510 22.14 9.51 10.08
C ALA A 510 20.85 8.75 10.44
N ALA A 511 20.60 8.53 11.74
CA ALA A 511 19.36 7.90 12.20
C ALA A 511 18.12 8.72 11.82
N ILE A 512 18.13 10.03 12.05
CA ILE A 512 17.02 10.93 11.68
C ILE A 512 16.83 10.97 10.16
N ALA A 513 17.92 10.97 9.37
CA ALA A 513 17.86 10.94 7.91
C ALA A 513 17.17 9.66 7.42
N LEU A 514 17.60 8.48 7.91
CA LEU A 514 16.97 7.21 7.58
C LEU A 514 15.47 7.19 7.95
N LEU A 515 15.12 7.67 9.14
CA LEU A 515 13.73 7.70 9.59
C LEU A 515 12.86 8.60 8.71
N LYS A 516 13.40 9.72 8.21
CA LYS A 516 12.70 10.58 7.23
C LYS A 516 12.46 9.84 5.91
N GLU A 517 13.41 9.05 5.42
CA GLU A 517 13.24 8.23 4.20
C GLU A 517 12.16 7.14 4.39
N LEU A 518 12.09 6.54 5.58
CA LEU A 518 11.05 5.60 5.98
C LEU A 518 9.72 6.28 6.37
N ALA A 519 9.60 7.60 6.15
CA ALA A 519 8.46 8.43 6.51
C ALA A 519 8.02 8.30 7.98
N CYS A 520 8.96 7.98 8.88
CA CYS A 520 8.72 7.68 10.28
C CYS A 520 7.65 6.59 10.53
N LEU A 521 7.34 5.75 9.54
CA LEU A 521 6.25 4.77 9.65
C LEU A 521 6.69 3.61 10.55
N PRO A 522 6.02 3.32 11.69
CA PRO A 522 6.45 2.29 12.63
C PRO A 522 6.66 0.91 11.98
N LEU A 523 5.80 0.54 11.04
CA LEU A 523 5.94 -0.72 10.29
C LEU A 523 7.23 -0.75 9.44
N ALA A 524 7.54 0.35 8.74
CA ALA A 524 8.75 0.45 7.91
C ALA A 524 10.02 0.52 8.78
N ILE A 525 9.95 1.18 9.94
CA ILE A 525 11.05 1.21 10.92
C ILE A 525 11.33 -0.19 11.46
N ALA A 526 10.27 -0.93 11.84
CA ALA A 526 10.42 -2.30 12.33
C ALA A 526 11.01 -3.22 11.26
N GLN A 527 10.60 -3.07 10.00
CA GLN A 527 11.16 -3.79 8.85
C GLN A 527 12.65 -3.49 8.66
N ALA A 528 13.00 -2.21 8.60
CA ALA A 528 14.38 -1.78 8.44
C ALA A 528 15.26 -2.31 9.59
N ALA A 529 14.77 -2.22 10.84
CA ALA A 529 15.49 -2.73 11.99
C ALA A 529 15.68 -4.26 11.94
N ALA A 530 14.66 -5.01 11.50
CA ALA A 530 14.76 -6.46 11.32
C ALA A 530 15.83 -6.80 10.28
N TYR A 531 15.80 -6.16 9.11
CA TYR A 531 16.79 -6.36 8.06
C TYR A 531 18.22 -6.02 8.52
N ILE A 532 18.38 -4.89 9.23
CA ILE A 532 19.66 -4.45 9.79
C ILE A 532 20.20 -5.48 10.78
N ASN A 533 19.33 -6.02 11.65
CA ASN A 533 19.70 -7.02 12.65
C ASN A 533 20.07 -8.38 12.01
N GLU A 534 19.32 -8.82 10.99
CA GLU A 534 19.56 -10.09 10.32
C GLU A 534 20.83 -10.09 9.47
N ASN A 535 21.15 -8.96 8.83
CA ASN A 535 22.29 -8.82 7.93
C ASN A 535 23.53 -8.18 8.57
N ASP A 536 23.46 -7.76 9.84
CA ASP A 536 24.53 -7.09 10.61
C ASP A 536 25.18 -5.90 9.86
N ILE A 537 24.34 -4.97 9.37
CA ILE A 537 24.79 -3.79 8.62
C ILE A 537 24.64 -2.48 9.41
N ARG A 538 25.32 -1.41 8.97
CA ARG A 538 25.18 -0.07 9.55
C ARG A 538 23.93 0.66 9.01
N LEU A 539 23.42 1.65 9.76
CA LEU A 539 22.31 2.51 9.29
C LEU A 539 22.62 3.18 7.94
N SER A 540 23.86 3.63 7.75
CA SER A 540 24.31 4.24 6.50
C SER A 540 24.27 3.27 5.32
N ALA A 541 24.59 1.98 5.54
CA ALA A 541 24.55 0.96 4.49
C ALA A 541 23.10 0.66 4.08
N TYR A 542 22.18 0.55 5.04
CA TYR A 542 20.75 0.43 4.74
C TYR A 542 20.21 1.66 4.02
N THR A 543 20.67 2.85 4.40
CA THR A 543 20.31 4.11 3.72
C THR A 543 20.80 4.12 2.28
N THR A 544 22.00 3.59 2.01
CA THR A 544 22.48 3.40 0.62
C THR A 544 21.55 2.50 -0.18
N LEU A 545 21.10 1.37 0.38
CA LEU A 545 20.14 0.48 -0.28
C LEU A 545 18.80 1.18 -0.57
N LEU A 546 18.35 2.08 0.32
CA LEU A 546 17.15 2.91 0.08
C LEU A 546 17.34 3.99 -1.01
N HIS A 547 18.58 4.25 -1.43
CA HIS A 547 18.93 5.18 -2.50
C HIS A 547 19.38 4.48 -3.80
N GLU A 548 19.32 3.14 -3.84
CA GLU A 548 19.50 2.38 -5.08
C GLU A 548 18.30 2.56 -6.02
N SER A 549 18.25 1.79 -7.11
CA SER A 549 17.18 1.94 -8.09
C SER A 549 15.82 1.61 -7.46
N GLU A 550 14.74 2.26 -7.91
CA GLU A 550 13.40 2.02 -7.36
C GLU A 550 12.98 0.54 -7.31
N PRO A 551 13.33 -0.33 -8.28
CA PRO A 551 13.15 -1.78 -8.17
C PRO A 551 13.81 -2.40 -6.93
N ASP A 552 15.08 -2.06 -6.66
CA ASP A 552 15.87 -2.60 -5.54
C ASP A 552 15.30 -2.14 -4.19
N VAL A 553 14.93 -0.86 -4.10
CA VAL A 553 14.29 -0.28 -2.91
C VAL A 553 12.98 -1.01 -2.59
N ILE A 554 12.20 -1.43 -3.60
CA ILE A 554 10.95 -2.15 -3.34
C ILE A 554 11.18 -3.63 -3.06
N GLU A 555 12.19 -4.27 -3.64
CA GLU A 555 12.60 -5.61 -3.20
C GLU A 555 12.88 -5.60 -1.70
N LEU A 556 13.67 -4.64 -1.24
CA LEU A 556 13.97 -4.40 0.17
C LEU A 556 12.71 -4.11 1.00
N LEU A 557 11.78 -3.28 0.51
CA LEU A 557 10.53 -2.96 1.21
C LEU A 557 9.45 -4.07 1.10
N SER A 558 9.66 -5.08 0.26
CA SER A 558 8.75 -6.22 0.07
C SER A 558 9.21 -7.49 0.79
N GLU A 559 10.40 -7.51 1.38
CA GLU A 559 10.85 -8.62 2.20
C GLU A 559 9.94 -8.84 3.41
N ASP A 560 9.56 -10.11 3.62
CA ASP A 560 8.80 -10.52 4.79
C ASP A 560 9.73 -10.68 5.99
N PHE A 561 9.24 -10.35 7.17
CA PHE A 561 9.97 -10.47 8.42
C PHE A 561 9.03 -10.94 9.52
N GLY A 562 9.56 -11.81 10.38
CA GLY A 562 8.80 -12.36 11.50
C GLY A 562 8.44 -11.28 12.52
N ASP A 563 7.15 -11.11 12.80
CA ASP A 563 6.65 -10.18 13.82
C ASP A 563 5.54 -10.85 14.66
N GLU A 564 5.78 -10.98 15.97
CA GLU A 564 4.84 -11.58 16.93
C GLU A 564 3.54 -10.76 17.09
N GLY A 565 3.51 -9.52 16.62
CA GLY A 565 2.33 -8.65 16.60
C GLY A 565 1.41 -8.83 15.38
N ARG A 566 1.65 -9.83 14.52
CA ARG A 566 0.90 -10.06 13.26
C ARG A 566 0.01 -11.29 13.31
N TYR A 567 -1.04 -11.28 12.50
CA TYR A 567 -1.84 -12.46 12.19
C TYR A 567 -0.99 -13.46 11.38
N LYS A 568 -0.93 -14.72 11.81
CA LYS A 568 -0.06 -15.76 11.23
C LYS A 568 -0.38 -16.09 9.77
N ASP A 569 -1.60 -15.79 9.36
CA ASP A 569 -2.12 -16.12 8.02
C ASP A 569 -1.93 -14.95 7.03
N ILE A 570 -1.28 -13.87 7.46
CA ILE A 570 -1.16 -12.62 6.70
C ILE A 570 0.32 -12.20 6.61
N GLN A 571 0.93 -12.41 5.44
CA GLN A 571 2.23 -11.85 5.08
C GLN A 571 2.03 -10.40 4.60
N ASN A 572 2.44 -9.41 5.40
CA ASN A 572 2.26 -7.99 5.07
C ASN A 572 3.56 -7.18 5.18
N PRO A 573 4.47 -7.30 4.20
CA PRO A 573 5.44 -6.25 3.90
C PRO A 573 4.76 -4.89 3.73
N VAL A 574 5.52 -3.79 3.90
CA VAL A 574 5.01 -2.42 3.73
C VAL A 574 4.32 -2.25 2.37
N ALA A 575 4.88 -2.84 1.31
CA ALA A 575 4.33 -2.81 -0.05
C ALA A 575 2.94 -3.49 -0.17
N THR A 576 2.73 -4.64 0.48
CA THR A 576 1.43 -5.36 0.46
C THR A 576 0.33 -4.56 1.15
N THR A 577 0.69 -3.86 2.23
CA THR A 577 -0.24 -2.99 2.97
C THR A 577 -0.76 -1.87 2.07
N TRP A 578 0.11 -1.26 1.27
CA TRP A 578 -0.30 -0.29 0.24
C TRP A 578 -1.15 -0.94 -0.85
N TRP A 579 -0.74 -2.11 -1.36
CA TRP A 579 -1.40 -2.79 -2.48
C TRP A 579 -2.88 -3.11 -2.20
N ILE A 580 -3.20 -3.58 -0.99
CA ILE A 580 -4.58 -3.84 -0.57
C ILE A 580 -5.42 -2.56 -0.64
N SER A 581 -4.90 -1.45 -0.13
CA SER A 581 -5.59 -0.16 -0.17
C SER A 581 -5.72 0.37 -1.61
N PHE A 582 -4.70 0.16 -2.46
CA PHE A 582 -4.77 0.52 -3.88
C PHE A 582 -5.89 -0.24 -4.61
N GLN A 583 -6.00 -1.57 -4.41
CA GLN A 583 -7.07 -2.38 -5.02
C GLN A 583 -8.47 -1.92 -4.58
N GLN A 584 -8.64 -1.58 -3.32
CA GLN A 584 -9.90 -1.03 -2.81
C GLN A 584 -10.24 0.31 -3.47
N ILE A 585 -9.28 1.24 -3.55
CA ILE A 585 -9.49 2.53 -4.23
C ILE A 585 -9.86 2.32 -5.69
N GLN A 586 -9.21 1.37 -6.38
CA GLN A 586 -9.50 1.03 -7.78
C GLN A 586 -10.94 0.56 -8.00
N GLN A 587 -11.47 -0.25 -7.08
CA GLN A 587 -12.86 -0.72 -7.14
C GLN A 587 -13.85 0.41 -6.82
N LEU A 588 -13.53 1.28 -5.87
CA LEU A 588 -14.44 2.33 -5.39
C LEU A 588 -14.50 3.54 -6.32
N ASN A 589 -13.36 4.00 -6.83
CA ASN A 589 -13.28 5.21 -7.67
C ASN A 589 -12.09 5.13 -8.64
N PRO A 590 -12.31 4.74 -9.91
CA PRO A 590 -11.26 4.69 -10.92
C PRO A 590 -10.56 6.04 -11.14
N THR A 591 -11.27 7.17 -11.02
CA THR A 591 -10.68 8.51 -11.16
C THR A 591 -9.68 8.82 -10.04
N ALA A 592 -9.87 8.27 -8.84
CA ALA A 592 -8.88 8.41 -7.76
C ALA A 592 -7.57 7.68 -8.10
N ILE A 593 -7.65 6.53 -8.78
CA ILE A 593 -6.48 5.83 -9.29
C ILE A 593 -5.82 6.62 -10.41
N ASP A 594 -6.58 7.15 -11.38
CA ASP A 594 -6.01 7.98 -12.45
C ASP A 594 -5.22 9.17 -11.89
N TYR A 595 -5.73 9.80 -10.82
CA TYR A 595 -5.02 10.86 -10.10
C TYR A 595 -3.78 10.35 -9.40
N LEU A 596 -3.85 9.23 -8.69
CA LEU A 596 -2.70 8.64 -8.01
C LEU A 596 -1.58 8.27 -8.99
N LEU A 597 -1.92 7.67 -10.13
CA LEU A 597 -0.99 7.29 -11.19
C LEU A 597 -0.36 8.52 -11.85
N PHE A 598 -1.15 9.57 -12.13
CA PHE A 598 -0.64 10.85 -12.64
C PHE A 598 0.34 11.50 -11.65
N MET A 599 -0.05 11.62 -10.38
CA MET A 599 0.76 12.25 -9.35
C MET A 599 2.05 11.45 -9.06
N ALA A 600 2.05 10.14 -9.31
CA ALA A 600 3.24 9.28 -9.21
C ALA A 600 4.30 9.55 -10.30
N CYS A 601 3.92 10.17 -11.41
CA CYS A 601 4.81 10.51 -12.52
C CYS A 601 5.45 11.92 -12.39
N ILE A 602 5.13 12.67 -11.35
CA ILE A 602 5.63 14.03 -11.11
C ILE A 602 6.18 14.18 -9.69
N ASN A 603 6.61 15.39 -9.34
CA ASN A 603 7.08 15.70 -8.00
C ASN A 603 5.97 15.45 -6.96
N HIS A 604 6.26 14.65 -5.94
CA HIS A 604 5.28 14.17 -4.99
C HIS A 604 4.81 15.22 -3.96
N ARG A 605 5.38 16.44 -3.98
CA ARG A 605 5.05 17.54 -3.07
C ARG A 605 4.47 18.75 -3.81
N HIS A 606 3.59 19.47 -3.13
CA HIS A 606 2.95 20.70 -3.58
C HIS A 606 2.35 20.57 -4.98
N ILE A 607 1.59 19.49 -5.22
CA ILE A 607 0.92 19.22 -6.48
C ILE A 607 -0.36 20.07 -6.56
N PRO A 608 -0.47 21.00 -7.52
CA PRO A 608 -1.66 21.83 -7.66
C PRO A 608 -2.83 21.00 -8.19
N GLN A 609 -4.02 21.15 -7.61
CA GLN A 609 -5.22 20.45 -8.09
C GLN A 609 -5.59 20.82 -9.54
N SER A 610 -5.11 21.96 -10.04
CA SER A 610 -5.28 22.41 -11.43
C SER A 610 -4.45 21.59 -12.44
N LEU A 611 -3.37 20.92 -12.01
CA LEU A 611 -2.58 20.02 -12.86
C LEU A 611 -3.26 18.67 -13.08
N LEU A 612 -4.09 18.23 -12.13
CA LEU A 612 -4.72 16.91 -12.20
C LEU A 612 -5.52 16.72 -13.51
N PRO A 613 -5.64 15.49 -14.01
CA PRO A 613 -6.45 15.18 -15.18
C PRO A 613 -7.86 15.77 -15.08
N GLN A 614 -8.33 16.36 -16.18
CA GLN A 614 -9.65 17.00 -16.25
C GLN A 614 -10.77 15.96 -16.07
N THR A 615 -11.80 16.31 -15.31
CA THR A 615 -12.96 15.45 -15.04
C THR A 615 -14.24 16.11 -15.52
N THR A 616 -15.23 15.29 -15.89
CA THR A 616 -16.52 15.79 -16.38
C THR A 616 -17.34 16.58 -15.35
N SER A 617 -17.04 16.47 -14.05
CA SER A 617 -17.67 17.29 -13.01
C SER A 617 -16.73 17.59 -11.84
N SER A 618 -16.92 18.77 -11.22
CA SER A 618 -16.21 19.18 -9.99
C SER A 618 -16.48 18.22 -8.81
N LYS A 619 -17.69 17.63 -8.77
CA LYS A 619 -18.04 16.61 -7.78
C LYS A 619 -17.12 15.38 -7.89
N LYS A 620 -16.92 14.83 -9.10
CA LYS A 620 -16.05 13.65 -9.29
C LYS A 620 -14.61 13.90 -8.83
N ARG A 621 -14.07 15.09 -9.12
CA ARG A 621 -12.75 15.52 -8.62
C ARG A 621 -12.70 15.52 -7.10
N THR A 622 -13.71 16.14 -6.46
CA THR A 622 -13.79 16.24 -5.00
C THR A 622 -13.94 14.87 -4.35
N ASP A 623 -14.76 13.99 -4.93
CA ASP A 623 -14.94 12.61 -4.46
C ASP A 623 -13.66 11.79 -4.60
N ALA A 624 -12.92 11.93 -5.71
CA ALA A 624 -11.65 11.25 -5.95
C ALA A 624 -10.56 11.70 -4.97
N ILE A 625 -10.35 13.01 -4.83
CA ILE A 625 -9.38 13.57 -3.87
C ILE A 625 -9.79 13.22 -2.44
N GLY A 626 -11.09 13.33 -2.12
CA GLY A 626 -11.63 12.96 -0.82
C GLY A 626 -11.38 11.49 -0.48
N LEU A 627 -11.46 10.58 -1.45
CA LEU A 627 -11.13 9.17 -1.27
C LEU A 627 -9.63 8.96 -1.02
N LEU A 628 -8.74 9.58 -1.81
CA LEU A 628 -7.29 9.49 -1.59
C LEU A 628 -6.88 10.03 -0.20
N LYS A 629 -7.51 11.14 0.24
CA LYS A 629 -7.36 11.69 1.59
C LYS A 629 -7.91 10.75 2.65
N ALA A 630 -9.03 10.06 2.37
CA ALA A 630 -9.63 9.12 3.32
C ALA A 630 -8.73 7.91 3.61
N PHE A 631 -7.95 7.46 2.63
CA PHE A 631 -6.92 6.43 2.79
C PHE A 631 -5.57 6.97 3.30
N SER A 632 -5.48 8.27 3.56
CA SER A 632 -4.22 8.96 3.94
C SER A 632 -3.09 8.82 2.91
N PHE A 633 -3.42 8.55 1.63
CA PHE A 633 -2.43 8.48 0.55
C PHE A 633 -1.95 9.87 0.15
N VAL A 634 -2.85 10.84 0.27
CA VAL A 634 -2.62 12.23 -0.08
C VAL A 634 -3.08 13.13 1.06
N ASN A 635 -2.28 14.15 1.35
CA ASN A 635 -2.66 15.23 2.27
C ASN A 635 -2.76 16.55 1.50
N GLU A 636 -3.57 17.47 2.02
CA GLU A 636 -3.74 18.80 1.43
C GLU A 636 -3.09 19.84 2.35
N GLU A 637 -2.23 20.67 1.78
CA GLU A 637 -1.49 21.70 2.50
C GLU A 637 -1.80 23.10 1.99
N GLY A 638 -1.93 24.02 2.95
CA GLY A 638 -2.07 25.45 2.70
C GLY A 638 -3.46 25.89 2.20
N LYS A 639 -3.58 27.20 1.92
CA LYS A 639 -4.80 27.80 1.36
C LYS A 639 -4.94 27.60 -0.15
N ALA A 640 -3.89 27.13 -0.83
CA ALA A 640 -3.80 27.03 -2.29
C ALA A 640 -4.28 25.69 -2.86
N CYS A 641 -4.95 24.84 -2.06
CA CYS A 641 -5.45 23.53 -2.49
C CYS A 641 -4.35 22.61 -3.08
N SER A 642 -3.13 22.67 -2.54
CA SER A 642 -2.00 21.84 -2.98
C SER A 642 -2.02 20.46 -2.31
N LEU A 643 -1.68 19.42 -3.06
CA LEU A 643 -1.70 18.03 -2.62
C LEU A 643 -0.27 17.47 -2.47
N ASN A 644 -0.05 16.66 -1.44
CA ASN A 644 1.19 15.91 -1.22
C ASN A 644 0.88 14.42 -1.22
N ILE A 645 1.57 13.63 -2.04
CA ILE A 645 1.53 12.17 -1.89
C ILE A 645 2.53 11.75 -0.83
N HIS A 646 2.12 10.81 0.03
CA HIS A 646 3.02 10.16 0.96
C HIS A 646 4.18 9.44 0.20
N ARG A 647 5.44 9.68 0.58
CA ARG A 647 6.64 9.18 -0.15
C ARG A 647 6.58 7.68 -0.49
N LEU A 648 6.27 6.82 0.49
CA LEU A 648 6.18 5.38 0.25
C LEU A 648 5.02 4.98 -0.70
N VAL A 649 3.94 5.76 -0.72
CA VAL A 649 2.81 5.56 -1.64
C VAL A 649 3.24 5.95 -3.06
N HIS A 650 3.97 7.05 -3.21
CA HIS A 650 4.53 7.49 -4.49
C HIS A 650 5.45 6.41 -5.09
N LEU A 651 6.43 5.92 -4.32
CA LEU A 651 7.35 4.86 -4.75
C LEU A 651 6.64 3.54 -5.08
N ALA A 652 5.72 3.08 -4.21
CA ALA A 652 4.99 1.84 -4.44
C ALA A 652 4.12 1.90 -5.71
N THR A 653 3.50 3.06 -5.97
CA THR A 653 2.68 3.28 -7.18
C THR A 653 3.54 3.20 -8.45
N ARG A 654 4.72 3.83 -8.45
CA ARG A 654 5.65 3.83 -9.59
C ARG A 654 6.14 2.42 -9.93
N ASN A 655 6.56 1.66 -8.92
CA ASN A 655 7.00 0.29 -9.13
C ASN A 655 5.87 -0.61 -9.60
N TRP A 656 4.67 -0.47 -9.04
CA TRP A 656 3.51 -1.22 -9.51
C TRP A 656 3.27 -0.98 -11.01
N MET A 657 3.32 0.28 -11.45
CA MET A 657 3.21 0.60 -12.88
C MET A 657 4.32 -0.05 -13.72
N ARG A 658 5.57 -0.06 -13.26
CA ARG A 658 6.68 -0.69 -13.98
C ARG A 658 6.54 -2.21 -14.08
N LYS A 659 6.20 -2.89 -12.98
CA LYS A 659 5.93 -4.35 -12.97
C LYS A 659 4.79 -4.76 -13.91
N ASN A 660 3.80 -3.89 -14.07
CA ASN A 660 2.66 -4.14 -14.96
C ASN A 660 2.85 -3.55 -16.37
N GLN A 661 4.05 -3.03 -16.69
CA GLN A 661 4.37 -2.42 -17.99
C GLN A 661 3.45 -1.25 -18.39
N LEU A 662 2.88 -0.56 -17.39
CA LEU A 662 2.00 0.60 -17.57
C LEU A 662 2.73 1.93 -17.42
N PHE A 663 3.95 1.92 -16.86
CA PHE A 663 4.65 3.16 -16.49
C PHE A 663 4.94 4.07 -17.69
N SER A 664 5.51 3.53 -18.79
CA SER A 664 5.80 4.31 -19.99
C SER A 664 4.53 4.94 -20.59
N GLN A 665 3.42 4.19 -20.63
CA GLN A 665 2.14 4.73 -21.11
C GLN A 665 1.59 5.84 -20.19
N GLN A 666 1.76 5.69 -18.88
CA GLN A 666 1.31 6.69 -17.91
C GLN A 666 2.18 7.96 -17.94
N ILE A 667 3.49 7.82 -18.16
CA ILE A 667 4.41 8.94 -18.37
C ILE A 667 3.96 9.78 -19.57
N LEU A 668 3.64 9.14 -20.71
CA LEU A 668 3.14 9.86 -21.89
C LEU A 668 1.80 10.56 -21.65
N LYS A 669 0.85 9.89 -20.98
CA LYS A 669 -0.42 10.54 -20.59
C LYS A 669 -0.22 11.75 -19.67
N THR A 670 0.76 11.65 -18.77
CA THR A 670 1.14 12.74 -17.87
C THR A 670 1.79 13.88 -18.65
N ALA A 671 2.68 13.56 -19.59
CA ALA A 671 3.31 14.51 -20.50
C ALA A 671 2.29 15.26 -21.36
N ASP A 672 1.28 14.58 -21.91
CA ASP A 672 0.20 15.20 -22.68
C ASP A 672 -0.55 16.24 -21.83
N ARG A 673 -0.89 15.88 -20.59
CA ARG A 673 -1.59 16.77 -19.67
C ARG A 673 -0.73 17.98 -19.27
N LEU A 674 0.56 17.78 -18.99
CA LEU A 674 1.47 18.87 -18.66
C LEU A 674 1.73 19.78 -19.87
N SER A 675 1.83 19.23 -21.08
CA SER A 675 2.01 19.99 -22.32
C SER A 675 0.83 20.91 -22.60
N GLU A 676 -0.40 20.45 -22.31
CA GLU A 676 -1.62 21.24 -22.37
C GLU A 676 -1.67 22.33 -21.28
N ALA A 677 -1.28 22.00 -20.05
CA ALA A 677 -1.47 22.86 -18.88
C ALA A 677 -0.34 23.87 -18.64
N PHE A 678 0.89 23.57 -19.06
CA PHE A 678 2.06 24.41 -18.76
C PHE A 678 2.01 25.72 -19.58
N PRO A 679 1.94 26.89 -18.91
CA PRO A 679 1.73 28.14 -19.60
C PRO A 679 3.05 28.68 -20.18
N ASN A 680 2.95 29.78 -20.90
CA ASN A 680 4.12 30.52 -21.39
C ASN A 680 4.77 31.37 -20.29
N ASN A 681 5.92 31.95 -20.61
CA ASN A 681 6.73 32.77 -19.71
C ASN A 681 6.21 34.20 -19.48
N TYR A 682 4.97 34.53 -19.88
CA TYR A 682 4.40 35.85 -19.61
C TYR A 682 4.30 36.12 -18.10
N HIS A 683 4.54 37.37 -17.71
CA HIS A 683 4.56 37.76 -16.29
C HIS A 683 3.26 37.44 -15.55
N THR A 684 2.12 37.56 -16.23
CA THR A 684 0.79 37.21 -15.66
C THR A 684 0.64 35.74 -15.29
N ASN A 685 1.43 34.85 -15.93
CA ASN A 685 1.42 33.41 -15.67
C ASN A 685 2.51 32.98 -14.69
N ARG A 686 3.30 33.92 -14.14
CA ARG A 686 4.50 33.64 -13.33
C ARG A 686 4.23 32.76 -12.13
N GLU A 687 3.19 33.10 -11.38
CA GLU A 687 2.80 32.29 -10.21
C GLU A 687 2.45 30.86 -10.64
N LEU A 688 1.69 30.73 -11.73
CA LEU A 688 1.20 29.45 -12.23
C LEU A 688 2.33 28.54 -12.75
N TRP A 689 3.21 29.01 -13.65
CA TRP A 689 4.29 28.14 -14.11
C TRP A 689 5.33 27.86 -13.04
N ARG A 690 5.58 28.76 -12.08
CA ARG A 690 6.48 28.46 -10.95
C ARG A 690 5.95 27.34 -10.08
N GLU A 691 4.63 27.29 -9.89
CA GLU A 691 3.97 26.19 -9.19
C GLU A 691 4.11 24.87 -9.97
N TYR A 692 4.09 24.92 -11.30
CA TYR A 692 4.15 23.74 -12.17
C TYR A 692 5.58 23.28 -12.49
N LEU A 693 6.57 24.18 -12.39
CA LEU A 693 7.95 23.96 -12.82
C LEU A 693 8.62 22.73 -12.16
N PRO A 694 8.49 22.48 -10.85
CA PRO A 694 9.06 21.27 -10.24
C PRO A 694 8.48 19.96 -10.80
N HIS A 695 7.22 19.99 -11.24
CA HIS A 695 6.50 18.82 -11.74
C HIS A 695 6.93 18.47 -13.16
N VAL A 696 7.07 19.47 -14.03
CA VAL A 696 7.57 19.25 -15.40
C VAL A 696 9.04 18.85 -15.41
N LEU A 697 9.89 19.44 -14.54
CA LEU A 697 11.30 19.06 -14.44
C LEU A 697 11.45 17.60 -13.97
N SER A 698 10.69 17.21 -12.94
CA SER A 698 10.68 15.81 -12.47
C SER A 698 10.27 14.83 -13.56
N LEU A 699 9.32 15.20 -14.45
CA LEU A 699 8.91 14.35 -15.56
C LEU A 699 10.00 14.24 -16.64
N THR A 700 10.69 15.34 -16.95
CA THR A 700 11.75 15.36 -17.99
C THR A 700 13.00 14.55 -17.63
N GLU A 701 13.20 14.27 -16.33
CA GLU A 701 14.30 13.44 -15.84
C GLU A 701 14.05 11.93 -16.00
N GLU A 702 12.80 11.50 -16.24
CA GLU A 702 12.43 10.10 -16.39
C GLU A 702 12.94 9.54 -17.73
N ALA A 703 13.56 8.35 -17.69
CA ALA A 703 14.11 7.69 -18.87
C ALA A 703 13.02 7.40 -19.93
N GLU A 704 11.85 6.96 -19.48
CA GLU A 704 10.70 6.65 -20.35
C GLU A 704 10.14 7.91 -21.04
N PHE A 705 10.35 9.11 -20.48
CA PHE A 705 10.02 10.37 -21.15
C PHE A 705 11.08 10.72 -22.21
N GLN A 706 12.37 10.53 -21.89
CA GLN A 706 13.49 10.85 -22.79
C GLN A 706 13.47 10.02 -24.09
N GLU A 707 12.91 8.81 -24.07
CA GLU A 707 12.72 8.00 -25.29
C GLU A 707 11.75 8.65 -26.29
N GLU A 708 10.83 9.49 -25.82
CA GLU A 708 9.72 10.07 -26.60
C GLU A 708 9.71 11.62 -26.54
N GLU A 709 10.84 12.21 -26.10
CA GLU A 709 11.00 13.65 -25.88
C GLU A 709 10.74 14.48 -27.14
N GLU A 710 10.91 13.88 -28.32
CA GLU A 710 10.66 14.49 -29.62
C GLU A 710 9.22 14.99 -29.79
N LYS A 711 8.24 14.33 -29.15
CA LYS A 711 6.82 14.74 -29.18
C LYS A 711 6.55 15.99 -28.36
N TYR A 712 7.38 16.27 -27.36
CA TYR A 712 7.15 17.30 -26.35
C TYR A 712 8.15 18.47 -26.44
N VAL A 713 8.88 18.59 -27.56
CA VAL A 713 9.89 19.64 -27.79
C VAL A 713 9.36 21.04 -27.51
N ASP A 714 8.13 21.36 -27.93
CA ASP A 714 7.55 22.69 -27.70
C ASP A 714 7.21 22.94 -26.22
N MET A 715 6.96 21.90 -25.41
CA MET A 715 6.84 22.02 -23.95
C MET A 715 8.22 22.27 -23.32
N ILE A 716 9.25 21.52 -23.74
CA ILE A 716 10.63 21.69 -23.24
C ILE A 716 11.16 23.10 -23.56
N ASP A 717 10.82 23.64 -24.74
CA ASP A 717 11.14 25.01 -25.15
C ASP A 717 10.52 26.05 -24.19
N LYS A 718 9.22 25.90 -23.84
CA LYS A 718 8.54 26.75 -22.84
C LYS A 718 9.19 26.65 -21.45
N ILE A 719 9.64 25.47 -21.04
CA ILE A 719 10.34 25.27 -19.76
C ILE A 719 11.64 26.08 -19.76
N GLY A 720 12.42 26.00 -20.84
CA GLY A 720 13.63 26.81 -21.04
C GLY A 720 13.35 28.31 -20.94
N ASP A 721 12.30 28.80 -21.60
CA ASP A 721 11.87 30.20 -21.55
C ASP A 721 11.49 30.67 -20.15
N CYS A 722 10.75 29.84 -19.41
CA CYS A 722 10.36 30.15 -18.03
C CYS A 722 11.58 30.18 -17.10
N LEU A 723 12.48 29.21 -17.20
CA LEU A 723 13.73 29.15 -16.42
C LEU A 723 14.61 30.39 -16.68
N ARG A 724 14.73 30.80 -17.95
CA ARG A 724 15.45 32.02 -18.35
C ARG A 724 14.81 33.27 -17.72
N SER A 725 13.48 33.34 -17.73
CA SER A 725 12.71 34.44 -17.12
C SER A 725 12.78 34.47 -15.58
N ASP A 726 13.18 33.36 -14.97
CA ASP A 726 13.49 33.25 -13.54
C ASP A 726 14.95 33.54 -13.20
N GLY A 727 15.80 33.82 -14.20
CA GLY A 727 17.23 34.02 -14.01
C GLY A 727 18.02 32.73 -13.77
N ARG A 728 17.38 31.57 -13.91
CA ARG A 728 18.01 30.23 -13.80
C ARG A 728 18.67 29.84 -15.12
N SER A 729 19.61 30.68 -15.57
CA SER A 729 20.20 30.60 -16.92
C SER A 729 20.98 29.31 -17.18
N LYS A 730 21.53 28.64 -16.15
CA LYS A 730 22.21 27.35 -16.28
C LYS A 730 21.23 26.23 -16.65
N GLU A 731 20.18 26.08 -15.86
CA GLU A 731 19.14 25.07 -16.13
C GLU A 731 18.39 25.35 -17.43
N ALA A 732 18.16 26.63 -17.76
CA ALA A 732 17.62 27.01 -19.05
C ALA A 732 18.51 26.54 -20.22
N ALA A 733 19.84 26.64 -20.08
CA ALA A 733 20.76 26.18 -21.12
C ALA A 733 20.66 24.67 -21.33
N ASP A 734 20.52 23.87 -20.26
CA ASP A 734 20.40 22.42 -20.39
C ASP A 734 19.14 22.04 -21.19
N GLN A 735 18.00 22.65 -20.87
CA GLN A 735 16.73 22.44 -21.58
C GLN A 735 16.78 22.92 -23.04
N ILE A 736 17.32 24.11 -23.30
CA ILE A 736 17.44 24.65 -24.67
C ILE A 736 18.42 23.79 -25.50
N LEU A 737 19.48 23.24 -24.88
CA LEU A 737 20.43 22.36 -25.56
C LEU A 737 19.77 21.04 -25.99
N GLN A 738 18.91 20.48 -25.13
CA GLN A 738 18.09 19.31 -25.46
C GLN A 738 17.14 19.61 -26.62
N VAL A 739 16.39 20.71 -26.57
CA VAL A 739 15.52 21.17 -27.67
C VAL A 739 16.32 21.34 -28.97
N LEU A 740 17.51 21.94 -28.90
CA LEU A 740 18.37 22.14 -30.06
C LEU A 740 18.82 20.81 -30.67
N LYS A 741 19.23 19.85 -29.84
CA LYS A 741 19.65 18.51 -30.30
C LYS A 741 18.51 17.83 -31.05
N ILE A 742 17.31 17.84 -30.47
CA ILE A 742 16.12 17.22 -31.07
C ILE A 742 15.73 17.93 -32.38
N ARG A 743 15.62 19.27 -32.37
CA ARG A 743 15.25 20.04 -33.59
C ARG A 743 16.28 19.87 -34.71
N LYS A 744 17.58 19.79 -34.38
CA LYS A 744 18.63 19.47 -35.37
C LYS A 744 18.47 18.08 -35.98
N GLN A 745 18.07 17.08 -35.19
CA GLN A 745 17.87 15.70 -35.66
C GLN A 745 16.60 15.55 -36.50
N VAL A 746 15.48 16.12 -36.04
CA VAL A 746 14.15 15.93 -36.64
C VAL A 746 13.89 16.89 -37.81
N LEU A 747 14.23 18.17 -37.65
CA LEU A 747 13.93 19.23 -38.63
C LEU A 747 15.13 19.62 -39.49
N GLY A 748 16.34 19.25 -39.05
CA GLY A 748 17.60 19.65 -39.67
C GLY A 748 18.18 20.96 -39.11
N PRO A 749 19.46 21.25 -39.39
CA PRO A 749 20.19 22.40 -38.85
C PRO A 749 19.72 23.76 -39.41
N GLU A 750 19.12 23.77 -40.59
CA GLU A 750 18.71 25.01 -41.30
C GLU A 750 17.24 25.39 -41.07
N HIS A 751 16.48 24.56 -40.35
CA HIS A 751 15.06 24.82 -40.15
C HIS A 751 14.84 26.05 -39.26
N PRO A 752 13.85 26.92 -39.55
CA PRO A 752 13.61 28.15 -38.78
C PRO A 752 13.51 27.94 -37.26
N LYS A 753 12.76 26.94 -36.80
CA LYS A 753 12.68 26.56 -35.37
C LYS A 753 14.04 26.18 -34.76
N THR A 754 14.89 25.48 -35.50
CA THR A 754 16.25 25.11 -35.05
C THR A 754 17.10 26.36 -34.88
N LEU A 755 17.04 27.29 -35.86
CA LEU A 755 17.76 28.55 -35.81
C LEU A 755 17.26 29.48 -34.68
N THR A 756 15.96 29.44 -34.37
CA THR A 756 15.40 30.14 -33.21
C THR A 756 15.97 29.59 -31.91
N SER A 757 15.98 28.26 -31.71
CA SER A 757 16.61 27.66 -30.52
C SER A 757 18.10 27.98 -30.40
N MET A 758 18.83 28.08 -31.53
CA MET A 758 20.23 28.52 -31.50
C MET A 758 20.34 29.99 -31.04
N ALA A 759 19.44 30.88 -31.49
CA ALA A 759 19.41 32.27 -31.03
C ALA A 759 19.02 32.40 -29.55
N ASP A 760 18.13 31.54 -29.05
CA ASP A 760 17.80 31.46 -27.62
C ASP A 760 18.98 30.98 -26.78
N MET A 761 19.77 30.05 -27.32
CA MET A 761 21.03 29.60 -26.70
C MET A 761 22.07 30.73 -26.66
N VAL A 762 22.20 31.54 -27.73
CA VAL A 762 23.06 32.74 -27.73
C VAL A 762 22.68 33.67 -26.59
N SER A 763 21.39 33.98 -26.45
CA SER A 763 20.88 34.84 -25.37
C SER A 763 21.18 34.26 -23.99
N THR A 764 21.08 32.94 -23.85
CA THR A 764 21.38 32.24 -22.60
C THR A 764 22.87 32.31 -22.26
N TYR A 765 23.78 32.07 -23.22
CA TYR A 765 25.22 32.26 -23.03
C TYR A 765 25.60 33.69 -22.68
N LEU A 766 24.93 34.69 -23.25
CA LEU A 766 25.14 36.09 -22.87
C LEU A 766 24.81 36.33 -21.40
N SER A 767 23.67 35.83 -20.92
CA SER A 767 23.27 35.92 -19.50
C SER A 767 24.14 35.12 -18.54
N GLN A 768 24.92 34.15 -19.04
CA GLN A 768 25.92 33.42 -18.26
C GLN A 768 27.31 34.08 -18.28
N GLY A 769 27.50 35.16 -19.04
CA GLY A 769 28.82 35.78 -19.23
C GLY A 769 29.74 35.03 -20.21
N ARG A 770 29.22 34.01 -20.92
CA ARG A 770 29.96 33.17 -21.88
C ARG A 770 29.96 33.79 -23.27
N TRP A 771 30.49 35.00 -23.36
CA TRP A 771 30.38 35.83 -24.57
C TRP A 771 31.11 35.27 -25.79
N THR A 772 32.16 34.46 -25.59
CA THR A 772 32.91 33.83 -26.68
C THR A 772 32.13 32.70 -27.35
N GLU A 773 31.42 31.88 -26.57
CA GLU A 773 30.55 30.84 -27.12
C GLU A 773 29.30 31.44 -27.75
N ALA A 774 28.76 32.51 -27.15
CA ALA A 774 27.66 33.28 -27.73
C ALA A 774 28.03 33.83 -29.12
N GLU A 775 29.22 34.42 -29.28
CA GLU A 775 29.68 34.97 -30.57
C GLU A 775 29.79 33.88 -31.64
N LYS A 776 30.46 32.76 -31.32
CA LYS A 776 30.64 31.65 -32.25
C LYS A 776 29.29 31.15 -32.78
N LEU A 777 28.34 30.94 -31.88
CA LEU A 777 27.00 30.46 -32.24
C LEU A 777 26.20 31.54 -32.99
N ALA A 778 26.28 32.81 -32.58
CA ALA A 778 25.57 33.90 -33.25
C ALA A 778 26.04 34.11 -34.70
N VAL A 779 27.35 34.00 -34.95
CA VAL A 779 27.92 34.06 -36.31
C VAL A 779 27.44 32.89 -37.16
N GLU A 780 27.40 31.68 -36.60
CA GLU A 780 26.87 30.49 -37.29
C GLU A 780 25.38 30.68 -37.67
N VAL A 781 24.54 31.10 -36.72
CA VAL A 781 23.10 31.33 -36.97
C VAL A 781 22.89 32.39 -38.04
N LEU A 782 23.63 33.50 -37.96
CA LEU A 782 23.53 34.60 -38.93
C LEU A 782 23.90 34.10 -40.34
N SER A 783 25.01 33.39 -40.49
CA SER A 783 25.45 32.86 -41.79
C SER A 783 24.42 31.92 -42.40
N ILE A 784 23.78 31.07 -41.60
CA ILE A 784 22.75 30.15 -42.09
C ILE A 784 21.47 30.93 -42.47
N ARG A 785 21.01 31.87 -41.64
CA ARG A 785 19.81 32.67 -41.94
C ARG A 785 20.00 33.56 -43.18
N GLU A 786 21.17 34.16 -43.37
CA GLU A 786 21.51 34.90 -44.58
C GLU A 786 21.43 34.01 -45.83
N ARG A 787 21.93 32.78 -45.76
CA ARG A 787 21.88 31.83 -46.88
C ARG A 787 20.46 31.35 -47.19
N VAL A 788 19.66 31.05 -46.16
CA VAL A 788 18.36 30.38 -46.30
C VAL A 788 17.22 31.39 -46.53
N LEU A 789 17.22 32.51 -45.80
CA LEU A 789 16.14 33.50 -45.78
C LEU A 789 16.50 34.80 -46.51
N GLY A 790 17.81 35.05 -46.73
CA GLY A 790 18.32 36.30 -47.28
C GLY A 790 18.68 37.32 -46.19
N SER A 791 19.47 38.33 -46.58
CA SER A 791 19.98 39.40 -45.69
C SER A 791 18.90 40.36 -45.17
N GLU A 792 17.80 40.49 -45.90
CA GLU A 792 16.69 41.42 -45.57
C GLU A 792 15.60 40.77 -44.71
N HIS A 793 15.66 39.45 -44.51
CA HIS A 793 14.63 38.76 -43.75
C HIS A 793 14.64 39.19 -42.27
N PRO A 794 13.46 39.41 -41.65
CA PRO A 794 13.37 39.85 -40.26
C PRO A 794 14.17 39.01 -39.26
N ASP A 795 14.17 37.68 -39.42
CA ASP A 795 14.92 36.78 -38.53
C ASP A 795 16.45 36.92 -38.71
N THR A 796 16.91 37.23 -39.92
CA THR A 796 18.33 37.52 -40.21
C THR A 796 18.72 38.82 -39.52
N LEU A 797 17.91 39.87 -39.63
CA LEU A 797 18.09 41.15 -38.96
C LEU A 797 18.05 41.02 -37.43
N GLY A 798 17.20 40.12 -36.91
CA GLY A 798 17.17 39.73 -35.50
C GLY A 798 18.49 39.09 -35.05
N SER A 799 19.04 38.15 -35.83
CA SER A 799 20.35 37.54 -35.55
C SER A 799 21.50 38.54 -35.59
N MET A 800 21.50 39.48 -36.54
CA MET A 800 22.47 40.59 -36.58
C MET A 800 22.38 41.44 -35.30
N SER A 801 21.16 41.74 -34.84
CA SER A 801 20.95 42.48 -33.59
C SER A 801 21.49 41.71 -32.37
N GLY A 802 21.29 40.39 -32.30
CA GLY A 802 21.83 39.54 -31.24
C GLY A 802 23.36 39.43 -31.26
N LEU A 803 23.97 39.39 -32.44
CA LEU A 803 25.43 39.45 -32.59
C LEU A 803 25.98 40.82 -32.16
N ALA A 804 25.30 41.92 -32.51
CA ALA A 804 25.68 43.25 -32.05
C ALA A 804 25.63 43.36 -30.51
N ALA A 805 24.58 42.80 -29.87
CA ALA A 805 24.51 42.74 -28.42
C ALA A 805 25.68 41.95 -27.82
N THR A 806 26.10 40.85 -28.47
CA THR A 806 27.28 40.08 -28.06
C THR A 806 28.55 40.91 -28.12
N TYR A 807 28.76 41.68 -29.20
CA TYR A 807 29.90 42.60 -29.31
C TYR A 807 29.86 43.72 -28.26
N LEU A 808 28.68 44.23 -27.90
CA LEU A 808 28.55 45.21 -26.82
C LEU A 808 29.03 44.65 -25.48
N HIS A 809 28.59 43.42 -25.13
CA HIS A 809 29.02 42.76 -23.89
C HIS A 809 30.53 42.51 -23.85
N GLN A 810 31.15 42.21 -25.00
CA GLN A 810 32.61 42.06 -25.11
C GLN A 810 33.39 43.39 -25.09
N GLY A 811 32.72 44.54 -25.13
CA GLY A 811 33.37 45.86 -25.21
C GLY A 811 33.77 46.28 -26.63
N ARG A 812 33.36 45.54 -27.67
CA ARG A 812 33.64 45.82 -29.09
C ARG A 812 32.58 46.76 -29.67
N TRP A 813 32.50 47.97 -29.13
CA TRP A 813 31.39 48.90 -29.43
C TRP A 813 31.32 49.35 -30.89
N LYS A 814 32.47 49.49 -31.57
CA LYS A 814 32.52 49.88 -32.99
C LYS A 814 31.96 48.80 -33.91
N ASP A 815 32.22 47.53 -33.60
CA ASP A 815 31.71 46.41 -34.39
C ASP A 815 30.19 46.28 -34.20
N ALA A 816 29.71 46.47 -32.97
CA ALA A 816 28.28 46.51 -32.65
C ALA A 816 27.55 47.66 -33.36
N GLU A 817 28.13 48.86 -33.33
CA GLU A 817 27.60 50.06 -33.98
C GLU A 817 27.42 49.83 -35.49
N LYS A 818 28.50 49.39 -36.17
CA LYS A 818 28.45 49.13 -37.61
C LYS A 818 27.34 48.15 -37.99
N LEU A 819 27.18 47.08 -37.20
CA LEU A 819 26.16 46.07 -37.45
C LEU A 819 24.76 46.60 -37.20
N GLN A 820 24.56 47.41 -36.15
CA GLN A 820 23.26 48.03 -35.83
C GLN A 820 22.87 49.13 -36.82
N GLU A 821 23.81 49.92 -37.32
CA GLU A 821 23.56 50.89 -38.40
C GLU A 821 23.06 50.18 -39.66
N GLN A 822 23.70 49.08 -40.03
CA GLN A 822 23.28 48.25 -41.16
C GLN A 822 21.86 47.69 -40.94
N VAL A 823 21.57 47.12 -39.76
CA VAL A 823 20.23 46.60 -39.44
C VAL A 823 19.17 47.71 -39.46
N MET A 824 19.49 48.88 -38.91
CA MET A 824 18.56 50.02 -38.86
C MET A 824 18.20 50.52 -40.26
N GLU A 825 19.19 50.66 -41.14
CA GLU A 825 18.96 51.11 -42.52
C GLU A 825 18.16 50.07 -43.32
N ILE A 826 18.47 48.77 -43.18
CA ILE A 826 17.71 47.71 -43.86
C ILE A 826 16.27 47.65 -43.34
N CYS A 827 16.05 47.66 -42.01
CA CYS A 827 14.70 47.69 -41.44
C CYS A 827 13.89 48.90 -41.94
N LYS A 828 14.52 50.07 -41.99
CA LYS A 828 13.89 51.30 -42.49
C LYS A 828 13.48 51.21 -43.96
N GLN A 829 14.31 50.59 -44.80
CA GLN A 829 14.02 50.39 -46.23
C GLN A 829 12.96 49.32 -46.48
N VAL A 830 13.02 48.19 -45.78
CA VAL A 830 12.20 46.99 -46.04
C VAL A 830 10.86 47.04 -45.30
N LEU A 831 10.88 47.41 -44.01
CA LEU A 831 9.70 47.36 -43.13
C LEU A 831 9.02 48.73 -42.96
N GLY A 832 9.74 49.80 -43.32
CA GLY A 832 9.29 51.17 -43.13
C GLY A 832 9.61 51.72 -41.74
N LEU A 833 9.46 53.03 -41.59
CA LEU A 833 9.85 53.79 -40.41
C LEU A 833 8.95 53.57 -39.18
N GLU A 834 7.71 53.11 -39.37
CA GLU A 834 6.75 52.89 -38.28
C GLU A 834 6.72 51.43 -37.78
N ASP A 835 7.43 50.50 -38.46
CA ASP A 835 7.44 49.09 -38.03
C ASP A 835 8.12 48.94 -36.66
N PRO A 836 7.52 48.18 -35.72
CA PRO A 836 8.07 47.97 -34.39
C PRO A 836 9.53 47.47 -34.38
N ARG A 837 9.96 46.69 -35.37
CA ARG A 837 11.35 46.19 -35.48
C ARG A 837 12.30 47.29 -35.92
N THR A 838 11.88 48.20 -36.80
CA THR A 838 12.67 49.40 -37.15
C THR A 838 12.86 50.30 -35.93
N LEU A 839 11.79 50.52 -35.16
CA LEU A 839 11.88 51.30 -33.93
C LEU A 839 12.79 50.63 -32.89
N THR A 840 12.76 49.29 -32.82
CA THR A 840 13.63 48.51 -31.92
C THR A 840 15.10 48.59 -32.34
N SER A 841 15.41 48.51 -33.64
CA SER A 841 16.80 48.65 -34.12
C SER A 841 17.36 50.05 -33.87
N ILE A 842 16.55 51.10 -33.99
CA ILE A 842 16.92 52.48 -33.62
C ILE A 842 17.23 52.59 -32.12
N VAL A 843 16.42 51.97 -31.24
CA VAL A 843 16.68 51.96 -29.79
C VAL A 843 17.97 51.21 -29.45
N ASN A 844 18.26 50.10 -30.13
CA ASN A 844 19.49 49.34 -29.94
C ASN A 844 20.72 50.16 -30.34
N LEU A 845 20.68 50.86 -31.48
CA LEU A 845 21.74 51.78 -31.91
C LEU A 845 21.92 52.94 -30.93
N ALA A 846 20.82 53.54 -30.46
CA ALA A 846 20.87 54.60 -29.47
C ALA A 846 21.49 54.14 -28.14
N SER A 847 21.27 52.88 -27.76
CA SER A 847 21.87 52.28 -26.56
C SER A 847 23.38 52.10 -26.74
N SER A 848 23.85 51.71 -27.93
CA SER A 848 25.28 51.67 -28.26
C SER A 848 25.92 53.06 -28.16
N TYR A 849 25.29 54.09 -28.71
CA TYR A 849 25.77 55.47 -28.55
C TYR A 849 25.82 55.90 -27.10
N GLN A 850 24.83 55.52 -26.29
CA GLN A 850 24.83 55.82 -24.86
C GLN A 850 26.01 55.18 -24.13
N ILE A 851 26.30 53.90 -24.39
CA ILE A 851 27.45 53.16 -23.80
C ILE A 851 28.77 53.80 -24.20
N GLN A 852 28.89 54.31 -25.44
CA GLN A 852 30.08 55.02 -25.93
C GLN A 852 30.22 56.46 -25.39
N GLY A 853 29.26 56.97 -24.62
CA GLY A 853 29.28 58.36 -24.13
C GLY A 853 28.69 59.39 -25.10
N ARG A 854 28.18 58.96 -26.26
CA ARG A 854 27.56 59.78 -27.32
C ARG A 854 26.09 60.09 -27.01
N TRP A 855 25.84 60.70 -25.85
CA TRP A 855 24.48 60.84 -25.31
C TRP A 855 23.56 61.74 -26.14
N LYS A 856 24.10 62.68 -26.92
CA LYS A 856 23.32 63.58 -27.77
C LYS A 856 22.74 62.87 -28.98
N GLU A 857 23.51 62.00 -29.61
CA GLU A 857 23.05 61.17 -30.73
C GLU A 857 22.03 60.13 -30.25
N ALA A 858 22.28 59.53 -29.07
CA ALA A 858 21.32 58.63 -28.43
C ALA A 858 19.98 59.32 -28.09
N GLU A 859 20.01 60.60 -27.68
CA GLU A 859 18.81 61.39 -27.37
C GLU A 859 17.96 61.62 -28.62
N VAL A 860 18.57 62.05 -29.73
CA VAL A 860 17.85 62.30 -31.00
C VAL A 860 17.10 61.06 -31.45
N LEU A 861 17.77 59.90 -31.49
CA LEU A 861 17.16 58.64 -31.89
C LEU A 861 16.05 58.17 -30.95
N LYS A 862 16.26 58.27 -29.62
CA LYS A 862 15.23 57.87 -28.65
C LYS A 862 14.01 58.78 -28.65
N LEU A 863 14.19 60.09 -28.84
CA LEU A 863 13.09 61.04 -28.98
C LEU A 863 12.24 60.72 -30.22
N GLU A 864 12.87 60.44 -31.35
CA GLU A 864 12.18 60.02 -32.56
C GLU A 864 11.33 58.76 -32.28
N VAL A 865 11.91 57.73 -31.67
CA VAL A 865 11.17 56.50 -31.36
C VAL A 865 10.01 56.74 -30.39
N VAL A 866 10.19 57.53 -29.34
CA VAL A 866 9.11 57.86 -28.39
C VAL A 866 7.95 58.53 -29.10
N GLU A 867 8.21 59.52 -29.95
CA GLU A 867 7.17 60.25 -30.65
C GLU A 867 6.41 59.35 -31.64
N ARG A 868 7.11 58.50 -32.38
CA ARG A 868 6.47 57.53 -33.28
C ARG A 868 5.63 56.50 -32.53
N ARG A 869 6.15 55.92 -31.44
CA ARG A 869 5.38 54.97 -30.60
C ARG A 869 4.15 55.64 -29.97
N LYS A 870 4.25 56.91 -29.55
CA LYS A 870 3.08 57.68 -29.08
C LYS A 870 2.02 57.84 -30.16
N GLN A 871 2.41 58.13 -31.40
CA GLN A 871 1.48 58.29 -32.53
C GLN A 871 0.85 56.96 -32.95
N ALA A 872 1.63 55.87 -32.98
CA ALA A 872 1.19 54.57 -33.47
C ALA A 872 0.40 53.75 -32.42
N LEU A 873 0.86 53.72 -31.16
CA LEU A 873 0.34 52.85 -30.10
C LEU A 873 -0.37 53.60 -28.98
N GLY A 874 -0.21 54.93 -28.94
CA GLY A 874 -0.67 55.77 -27.84
C GLY A 874 0.36 55.96 -26.73
N PRO A 875 0.16 56.97 -25.87
CA PRO A 875 1.11 57.34 -24.81
C PRO A 875 1.16 56.35 -23.64
N GLU A 876 0.10 55.57 -23.43
CA GLU A 876 -0.02 54.62 -22.31
C GLU A 876 0.42 53.20 -22.66
N HIS A 877 0.80 52.94 -23.92
CA HIS A 877 1.22 51.61 -24.35
C HIS A 877 2.55 51.21 -23.69
N PRO A 878 2.72 49.95 -23.23
CA PRO A 878 3.93 49.49 -22.53
C PRO A 878 5.23 49.78 -23.29
N GLU A 879 5.27 49.53 -24.60
CA GLU A 879 6.42 49.85 -25.46
C GLU A 879 6.74 51.35 -25.52
N THR A 880 5.73 52.22 -25.49
CA THR A 880 5.92 53.68 -25.46
C THR A 880 6.54 54.11 -24.12
N LEU A 881 6.00 53.58 -23.02
CA LEU A 881 6.47 53.83 -21.66
C LEU A 881 7.91 53.32 -21.46
N ASN A 882 8.25 52.16 -22.05
CA ASN A 882 9.60 51.62 -22.01
C ASN A 882 10.59 52.56 -22.74
N SER A 883 10.28 53.00 -23.96
CA SER A 883 11.09 53.98 -24.68
C SER A 883 11.27 55.29 -23.91
N MET A 884 10.21 55.77 -23.22
CA MET A 884 10.29 56.96 -22.36
C MET A 884 11.21 56.75 -21.14
N SER A 885 11.20 55.56 -20.52
CA SER A 885 12.13 55.19 -19.44
C SER A 885 13.59 55.18 -19.93
N HIS A 886 13.84 54.61 -21.11
CA HIS A 886 15.16 54.63 -21.74
C HIS A 886 15.62 56.05 -22.09
N LEU A 887 14.71 56.95 -22.47
CA LEU A 887 15.00 58.36 -22.71
C LEU A 887 15.32 59.11 -21.40
N ALA A 888 14.57 58.85 -20.33
CA ALA A 888 14.85 59.41 -19.00
C ALA A 888 16.26 59.01 -18.51
N THR A 889 16.66 57.77 -18.79
CA THR A 889 18.02 57.28 -18.50
C THR A 889 19.08 58.02 -19.31
N THR A 890 18.80 58.41 -20.56
CA THR A 890 19.71 59.28 -21.34
C THR A 890 19.83 60.67 -20.72
N TYR A 891 18.72 61.28 -20.30
CA TYR A 891 18.76 62.57 -19.58
C TYR A 891 19.56 62.49 -18.28
N LEU A 892 19.43 61.39 -17.54
CA LEU A 892 20.26 61.08 -16.39
C LEU A 892 21.76 61.07 -16.77
N CYS A 893 22.16 60.35 -17.82
CA CYS A 893 23.56 60.34 -18.27
C CYS A 893 24.08 61.73 -18.68
N GLN A 894 23.23 62.58 -19.26
CA GLN A 894 23.54 63.96 -19.62
C GLN A 894 23.57 64.94 -18.43
N ARG A 895 23.33 64.46 -17.20
CA ARG A 895 23.18 65.30 -15.98
C ARG A 895 21.98 66.25 -16.01
N ARG A 896 20.98 65.97 -16.86
CA ARG A 896 19.71 66.70 -16.97
C ARG A 896 18.69 66.09 -16.00
N TRP A 897 18.99 66.22 -14.71
CA TRP A 897 18.29 65.46 -13.66
C TRP A 897 16.80 65.80 -13.52
N LYS A 898 16.40 67.05 -13.78
CA LYS A 898 15.00 67.49 -13.69
C LYS A 898 14.14 66.88 -14.78
N GLU A 899 14.60 66.94 -16.03
CA GLU A 899 13.90 66.36 -17.18
C GLU A 899 13.84 64.83 -17.09
N ALA A 900 14.91 64.20 -16.57
CA ALA A 900 14.91 62.78 -16.26
C ALA A 900 13.85 62.42 -15.21
N GLU A 901 13.72 63.22 -14.15
CA GLU A 901 12.74 63.00 -13.08
C GLU A 901 11.30 63.19 -13.59
N GLU A 902 11.00 64.30 -14.24
CA GLU A 902 9.65 64.60 -14.75
C GLU A 902 9.14 63.49 -15.67
N LEU A 903 9.99 63.04 -16.60
CA LEU A 903 9.64 61.96 -17.53
C LEU A 903 9.47 60.62 -16.79
N ASN A 904 10.39 60.27 -15.88
CA ASN A 904 10.37 58.98 -15.22
C ASN A 904 9.25 58.86 -14.17
N VAL A 905 8.91 59.94 -13.47
CA VAL A 905 7.74 59.99 -12.56
C VAL A 905 6.46 59.72 -13.33
N GLU A 906 6.30 60.33 -14.50
CA GLU A 906 5.12 60.11 -15.35
C GLU A 906 5.05 58.67 -15.86
N VAL A 907 6.19 58.13 -16.34
CA VAL A 907 6.27 56.73 -16.77
C VAL A 907 5.92 55.77 -15.64
N THR A 908 6.51 55.93 -14.46
CA THR A 908 6.22 55.08 -13.29
C THR A 908 4.76 55.20 -12.86
N ARG A 909 4.16 56.39 -12.93
CA ARG A 909 2.74 56.60 -12.61
C ARG A 909 1.82 55.82 -13.55
N ILE A 910 2.05 55.92 -14.86
CA ILE A 910 1.24 55.21 -15.86
C ILE A 910 1.48 53.71 -15.78
N GLN A 911 2.73 53.24 -15.66
CA GLN A 911 3.03 51.81 -15.54
C GLN A 911 2.38 51.19 -14.29
N LYS A 912 2.36 51.90 -13.15
CA LYS A 912 1.60 51.46 -11.96
C LYS A 912 0.11 51.30 -12.22
N GLN A 913 -0.48 52.14 -13.07
CA GLN A 913 -1.91 52.08 -13.42
C GLN A 913 -2.21 50.97 -14.45
N VAL A 914 -1.37 50.84 -15.48
CA VAL A 914 -1.63 49.93 -16.63
C VAL A 914 -1.11 48.51 -16.37
N LEU A 915 0.11 48.38 -15.86
CA LEU A 915 0.78 47.08 -15.66
C LEU A 915 0.70 46.59 -14.21
N GLY A 916 0.44 47.51 -13.28
CA GLY A 916 0.44 47.26 -11.85
C GLY A 916 1.79 47.57 -11.18
N PRO A 917 1.80 47.67 -9.83
CA PRO A 917 2.97 48.10 -9.06
C PRO A 917 4.10 47.06 -9.01
N GLU A 918 3.80 45.78 -9.28
CA GLU A 918 4.73 44.66 -9.14
C GLU A 918 5.34 44.19 -10.46
N HIS A 919 4.88 44.76 -11.58
CA HIS A 919 5.40 44.43 -12.91
C HIS A 919 6.90 44.78 -13.02
N PRO A 920 7.73 43.94 -13.68
CA PRO A 920 9.16 44.18 -13.83
C PRO A 920 9.50 45.58 -14.37
N ASP A 921 8.78 46.05 -15.38
CA ASP A 921 8.99 47.38 -15.96
C ASP A 921 8.66 48.52 -14.98
N THR A 922 7.63 48.36 -14.14
CA THR A 922 7.29 49.33 -13.09
C THR A 922 8.39 49.39 -12.03
N LEU A 923 8.90 48.23 -11.61
CA LEU A 923 10.01 48.15 -10.65
C LEU A 923 11.30 48.69 -11.24
N PHE A 924 11.54 48.50 -12.54
CA PHE A 924 12.67 49.07 -13.26
C PHE A 924 12.60 50.60 -13.33
N SER A 925 11.46 51.18 -13.70
CA SER A 925 11.31 52.64 -13.71
C SER A 925 11.40 53.25 -12.30
N MET A 926 10.89 52.56 -11.27
CA MET A 926 11.09 52.96 -9.87
C MET A 926 12.56 52.95 -9.44
N GLY A 927 13.35 51.95 -9.85
CA GLY A 927 14.79 51.90 -9.60
C GLY A 927 15.53 53.05 -10.32
N ASN A 928 15.12 53.36 -11.55
CA ASN A 928 15.63 54.54 -12.26
C ASN A 928 15.31 55.84 -11.51
N LEU A 929 14.11 55.96 -10.93
CA LEU A 929 13.72 57.11 -10.12
C LEU A 929 14.58 57.24 -8.87
N ALA A 930 14.89 56.12 -8.20
CA ALA A 930 15.79 56.09 -7.07
C ALA A 930 17.20 56.59 -7.46
N SER A 931 17.72 56.13 -8.60
CA SER A 931 19.01 56.60 -9.15
C SER A 931 19.00 58.09 -9.49
N ILE A 932 17.91 58.62 -10.07
CA ILE A 932 17.73 60.05 -10.34
C ILE A 932 17.74 60.85 -9.04
N CYS A 933 16.96 60.45 -8.03
CA CYS A 933 16.93 61.10 -6.72
C CYS A 933 18.31 61.10 -6.07
N TRP A 934 19.06 60.00 -6.20
CA TRP A 934 20.42 59.90 -5.68
C TRP A 934 21.37 60.90 -6.36
N LYS A 935 21.34 61.00 -7.69
CA LYS A 935 22.17 61.96 -8.45
C LYS A 935 21.83 63.42 -8.16
N GLN A 936 20.60 63.72 -7.75
CA GLN A 936 20.18 65.05 -7.31
C GLN A 936 20.58 65.39 -5.86
N GLY A 937 21.13 64.43 -5.10
CA GLY A 937 21.48 64.63 -3.69
C GLY A 937 20.35 64.30 -2.70
N ARG A 938 19.19 63.82 -3.17
CA ARG A 938 18.05 63.39 -2.34
C ARG A 938 18.23 61.95 -1.86
N TRP A 939 19.29 61.71 -1.09
CA TRP A 939 19.74 60.36 -0.73
C TRP A 939 18.74 59.57 0.11
N LYS A 940 18.00 60.22 1.02
CA LYS A 940 16.99 59.56 1.85
C LYS A 940 15.82 59.02 1.01
N GLU A 941 15.36 59.80 0.04
CA GLU A 941 14.28 59.40 -0.85
C GLU A 941 14.72 58.28 -1.80
N ALA A 942 15.94 58.39 -2.35
CA ALA A 942 16.55 57.34 -3.16
C ALA A 942 16.68 56.01 -2.39
N GLU A 943 17.13 56.06 -1.14
CA GLU A 943 17.25 54.88 -0.28
C GLU A 943 15.89 54.22 -0.03
N VAL A 944 14.85 55.02 0.29
CA VAL A 944 13.49 54.49 0.52
C VAL A 944 12.94 53.84 -0.74
N LEU A 945 13.09 54.48 -1.91
CA LEU A 945 12.63 53.94 -3.19
C LEU A 945 13.37 52.65 -3.55
N GLU A 946 14.71 52.62 -3.43
CA GLU A 946 15.49 51.43 -3.78
C GLU A 946 15.22 50.26 -2.81
N MET A 947 15.02 50.53 -1.51
CA MET A 947 14.58 49.50 -0.56
C MET A 947 13.21 48.93 -0.93
N GLN A 948 12.26 49.78 -1.34
CA GLN A 948 10.96 49.32 -1.82
C GLN A 948 11.08 48.45 -3.08
N VAL A 949 11.91 48.86 -4.06
CA VAL A 949 12.15 48.10 -5.29
C VAL A 949 12.81 46.75 -4.99
N MET A 950 13.86 46.75 -4.15
CA MET A 950 14.58 45.53 -3.78
C MET A 950 13.66 44.54 -3.05
N GLU A 951 12.88 45.01 -2.07
CA GLU A 951 11.98 44.12 -1.31
C GLU A 951 10.84 43.60 -2.19
N ARG A 952 10.29 44.42 -3.10
CA ARG A 952 9.28 43.98 -4.08
C ARG A 952 9.85 42.98 -5.09
N ARG A 953 11.04 43.23 -5.65
CA ARG A 953 11.72 42.26 -6.54
C ARG A 953 12.03 40.96 -5.81
N LYS A 954 12.45 41.02 -4.55
CA LYS A 954 12.67 39.85 -3.72
C LYS A 954 11.39 39.05 -3.47
N GLN A 955 10.25 39.71 -3.29
CA GLN A 955 8.94 39.06 -3.14
C GLN A 955 8.45 38.43 -4.46
N VAL A 956 8.54 39.17 -5.57
CA VAL A 956 7.97 38.76 -6.87
C VAL A 956 8.91 37.82 -7.63
N LEU A 957 10.19 38.18 -7.75
CA LEU A 957 11.20 37.45 -8.52
C LEU A 957 12.02 36.47 -7.67
N GLY A 958 12.03 36.65 -6.35
CA GLY A 958 12.86 35.87 -5.44
C GLY A 958 14.20 36.54 -5.13
N PRO A 959 14.88 36.11 -4.04
CA PRO A 959 16.14 36.69 -3.57
C PRO A 959 17.33 36.43 -4.50
N GLU A 960 17.25 35.37 -5.31
CA GLU A 960 18.35 34.90 -6.17
C GLU A 960 18.28 35.46 -7.60
N HIS A 961 17.21 36.16 -7.95
CA HIS A 961 17.02 36.70 -9.30
C HIS A 961 18.05 37.81 -9.62
N PRO A 962 18.62 37.86 -10.84
CA PRO A 962 19.60 38.87 -11.24
C PRO A 962 19.19 40.31 -10.93
N ASP A 963 17.94 40.69 -11.22
CA ASP A 963 17.43 42.04 -10.91
C ASP A 963 17.36 42.35 -9.40
N THR A 964 17.07 41.34 -8.57
CA THR A 964 17.09 41.50 -7.11
C THR A 964 18.52 41.74 -6.64
N LEU A 965 19.48 40.96 -7.15
CA LEU A 965 20.91 41.09 -6.85
C LEU A 965 21.46 42.45 -7.31
N PHE A 966 21.02 42.94 -8.48
CA PHE A 966 21.35 44.27 -8.98
C PHE A 966 20.85 45.37 -8.04
N SER A 967 19.61 45.26 -7.57
CA SER A 967 19.03 46.22 -6.60
C SER A 967 19.76 46.19 -5.25
N MET A 968 20.17 45.00 -4.79
CA MET A 968 21.00 44.86 -3.59
C MET A 968 22.36 45.55 -3.74
N ALA A 969 23.01 45.43 -4.90
CA ALA A 969 24.29 46.08 -5.17
C ALA A 969 24.16 47.62 -5.26
N ASN A 970 23.07 48.12 -5.83
CA ASN A 970 22.76 49.55 -5.87
C ASN A 970 22.51 50.11 -4.47
N LEU A 971 21.67 49.44 -3.67
CA LEU A 971 21.39 49.83 -2.29
C LEU A 971 22.65 49.83 -1.43
N ALA A 972 23.52 48.82 -1.57
CA ALA A 972 24.81 48.79 -0.90
C ALA A 972 25.69 49.99 -1.29
N SER A 973 25.72 50.34 -2.57
CA SER A 973 26.46 51.50 -3.07
C SER A 973 25.90 52.82 -2.53
N PHE A 974 24.57 52.95 -2.42
CA PHE A 974 23.91 54.10 -1.81
C PHE A 974 24.29 54.24 -0.34
N TRP A 975 24.24 53.15 0.43
CA TRP A 975 24.66 53.15 1.83
C TRP A 975 26.13 53.51 2.01
N LYS A 976 27.04 53.01 1.15
CA LYS A 976 28.46 53.39 1.18
C LYS A 976 28.62 54.88 0.93
N SER A 977 27.89 55.47 -0.03
CA SER A 977 27.94 56.91 -0.33
C SER A 977 27.43 57.80 0.81
N GLN A 978 26.55 57.27 1.67
CA GLN A 978 26.05 57.95 2.88
C GLN A 978 26.93 57.73 4.13
N GLY A 979 28.04 57.00 4.02
CA GLY A 979 28.91 56.65 5.15
C GLY A 979 28.39 55.49 6.03
N LYS A 980 27.30 54.80 5.64
CA LYS A 980 26.76 53.60 6.32
C LYS A 980 27.57 52.35 5.95
N THR A 981 28.87 52.39 6.18
CA THR A 981 29.84 51.46 5.59
C THR A 981 29.65 50.00 6.03
N GLN A 982 29.34 49.75 7.31
CA GLN A 982 29.11 48.39 7.81
C GLN A 982 27.88 47.73 7.16
N ALA A 983 26.75 48.45 7.07
CA ALA A 983 25.53 47.96 6.43
C ALA A 983 25.74 47.71 4.92
N ALA A 984 26.43 48.64 4.24
CA ALA A 984 26.79 48.50 2.83
C ALA A 984 27.64 47.24 2.57
N SER A 985 28.68 47.03 3.39
CA SER A 985 29.58 45.88 3.28
C SER A 985 28.84 44.56 3.57
N ALA A 986 27.96 44.53 4.58
CA ALA A 986 27.15 43.35 4.89
C ALA A 986 26.20 42.95 3.73
N LEU A 987 25.49 43.93 3.15
CA LEU A 987 24.58 43.68 2.03
C LEU A 987 25.33 43.26 0.76
N LEU A 988 26.47 43.90 0.46
CA LEU A 988 27.30 43.52 -0.68
C LEU A 988 27.90 42.12 -0.50
N LYS A 989 28.31 41.73 0.71
CA LYS A 989 28.77 40.36 1.01
C LYS A 989 27.66 39.34 0.76
N GLN A 990 26.42 39.64 1.17
CA GLN A 990 25.27 38.79 0.92
C GLN A 990 24.98 38.67 -0.59
N CYS A 991 24.98 39.79 -1.31
CA CYS A 991 24.80 39.81 -2.77
C CYS A 991 25.88 38.97 -3.48
N LEU A 992 27.15 39.13 -3.10
CA LEU A 992 28.26 38.35 -3.65
C LEU A 992 28.09 36.85 -3.42
N ALA A 993 27.67 36.43 -2.22
CA ALA A 993 27.44 35.02 -1.91
C ALA A 993 26.32 34.42 -2.80
N LEU A 994 25.24 35.17 -3.02
CA LEU A 994 24.15 34.74 -3.90
C LEU A 994 24.57 34.73 -5.38
N GLN A 995 25.31 35.75 -5.85
CA GLN A 995 25.84 35.79 -7.21
C GLN A 995 26.81 34.63 -7.49
N MET A 996 27.68 34.29 -6.54
CA MET A 996 28.57 33.12 -6.64
C MET A 996 27.79 31.82 -6.80
N LYS A 997 26.68 31.66 -6.08
CA LYS A 997 25.82 30.48 -6.16
C LYS A 997 25.10 30.40 -7.51
N VAL A 998 24.43 31.49 -7.92
CA VAL A 998 23.51 31.50 -9.07
C VAL A 998 24.28 31.67 -10.39
N LEU A 999 25.01 32.78 -10.51
CA LEU A 999 25.70 33.17 -11.74
C LEU A 999 27.06 32.44 -11.89
N GLY A 1000 27.70 32.11 -10.77
CA GLY A 1000 29.03 31.51 -10.73
C GLY A 1000 30.15 32.53 -10.47
N PRO A 1001 31.36 32.05 -10.13
CA PRO A 1001 32.49 32.91 -9.75
C PRO A 1001 33.04 33.75 -10.89
N ASP A 1002 32.96 33.24 -12.13
CA ASP A 1002 33.53 33.87 -13.32
C ASP A 1002 32.56 34.85 -14.01
N HIS A 1003 31.33 34.97 -13.51
CA HIS A 1003 30.36 35.88 -14.08
C HIS A 1003 30.81 37.35 -13.89
N PRO A 1004 30.69 38.21 -14.93
CA PRO A 1004 31.12 39.62 -14.86
C PRO A 1004 30.58 40.39 -13.65
N ASP A 1005 29.30 40.18 -13.30
CA ASP A 1005 28.69 40.83 -12.13
C ASP A 1005 29.29 40.34 -10.80
N THR A 1006 29.54 39.02 -10.68
CA THR A 1006 30.21 38.43 -9.51
C THR A 1006 31.63 38.98 -9.36
N LEU A 1007 32.37 39.08 -10.47
CA LEU A 1007 33.71 39.67 -10.49
C LEU A 1007 33.68 41.15 -10.11
N SER A 1008 32.69 41.90 -10.61
CA SER A 1008 32.50 43.32 -10.28
C SER A 1008 32.21 43.51 -8.79
N ALA A 1009 31.25 42.76 -8.25
CA ALA A 1009 30.90 42.78 -6.82
C ALA A 1009 32.07 42.35 -5.94
N SER A 1010 32.82 41.32 -6.34
CA SER A 1010 34.03 40.85 -5.64
C SER A 1010 35.12 41.93 -5.60
N ARG A 1011 35.39 42.59 -6.73
CA ARG A 1011 36.34 43.72 -6.80
C ARG A 1011 35.87 44.89 -5.92
N LEU A 1012 34.58 45.22 -5.96
CA LEU A 1012 33.97 46.30 -5.16
C LEU A 1012 34.10 46.01 -3.66
N PHE A 1013 33.75 44.78 -3.24
CA PHE A 1013 33.87 44.32 -1.86
C PHE A 1013 35.33 44.29 -1.40
N GLY A 1014 36.25 43.84 -2.26
CA GLY A 1014 37.69 43.86 -2.01
C GLY A 1014 38.27 45.27 -1.84
N LYS A 1015 37.72 46.28 -2.52
CA LYS A 1015 38.10 47.69 -2.31
C LYS A 1015 37.59 48.20 -0.95
N TRP A 1016 36.32 47.97 -0.64
CA TRP A 1016 35.72 48.47 0.60
C TRP A 1016 36.35 47.84 1.85
N THR A 1017 36.67 46.55 1.81
CA THR A 1017 37.35 45.85 2.92
C THR A 1017 38.80 46.29 3.13
N LYS A 1018 39.47 46.85 2.12
CA LYS A 1018 40.80 47.47 2.26
C LYS A 1018 40.72 48.88 2.83
N GLU A 1019 39.69 49.64 2.48
CA GLU A 1019 39.41 50.98 3.02
C GLU A 1019 38.97 50.94 4.49
N ASP A 1020 38.34 49.85 4.94
CA ASP A 1020 37.83 49.67 6.30
C ASP A 1020 38.85 49.07 7.29
N ARG A 1021 40.10 48.79 6.86
CA ARG A 1021 41.17 48.39 7.79
C ARG A 1021 41.71 49.64 8.49
N PRO A 1022 41.67 49.73 9.83
CA PRO A 1022 42.43 50.76 10.53
C PRO A 1022 43.92 50.55 10.26
N CYS A 1023 44.63 51.63 9.92
CA CYS A 1023 46.10 51.63 9.84
C CYS A 1023 46.72 51.28 11.19
#